data_AF-A0A1E3AK22-F1
#
_entry.id   AF-A0A1E3AK22-F1
#
_cell.length_a   1.000
_cell.length_b   1.000
_cell.length_c   1.000
_cell.angle_alpha   90.00
_cell.angle_beta   90.00
_cell.angle_gamma   90.00
#
_symmetry.space_group_name_H-M   'P 1'
#
loop_
_entity.id
_entity.type
_entity.pdbx_description
1 polymer ?
#
loop_
_entity_poly.entity_id
_entity_poly.type
_entity_poly.pdbx_seq_one_letter_code
_entity_poly.pdbx_strand_id
1 'polypeptide(L)'
;MDTKWKKSKRWIGFTAFFLGLTLFLENLLHIIAMIAGGITTEDMKDAFQPDYQNTSAFQFYMEGYLEDFLSMASGGKVDFSWNNDSRTRGISYSSYYGVESFGYGGDGNIAVVGIQGDLGKTSASYVTVTSSEGASDSVAAEASDEQSAGNDVVAENTSDWSVQNSEGSESTDSAEAESSNAAVAGTSSQDQKEENRRAADEAHEMLKDCKNLLYTITYDDKELYSNAGDLQLNGEEHLLPEGYNFLLYFDGSKVYIQKDGRELDIYGNGIYTDNGSWFVPGYENFAVDDKYKDARITIAAAEDPKQYTVAVYGQGYTYYTGGNRLYQIVKTMQDTRNSLTWILRSFIAAVLFLSIAFIFRKDIRDVRNGLARFTGRLWYEIKILAVLVPAGVLVYYMVPIVNSKVFGILDTTLIVTYDMAASEAQNLNYGNLFHDIYYQLSLMELRPLILCVFWLIWLVVNDARLNSKVWKNSLFVKIRRNLSSKEMEYPFQKRLVRRFRKLPVISVIMTALLLTVMFLWGKGVSFGAFNGVILWSAAALAILAAAAAQTVYIRSLRRDARDMGDLVDQIYAVREGDMEAPLNLPADSDLHDAVTCMNEVREGMKEAIDEQVRSERMKVELIANVSHDIKTPLTSIISYVELLKEEEELPDHVKDYISILESKSQRLKTMVQDVFEVSKAASGELPVNPETIDFAKLLRQTLADMEEDIKNSNVIVRTRIPEGEHFIRADGQRMYRVFQNLIQNALQYSLEGSRVYVSLEEKKGLLTASVTNTSAEELSETIDYTARFTRGDSSRTDGGSGLGLSIARSFTEACQGNFYIEIKADLFTACVEFKETDEEEKEIL
;
A
#
# COMPACT_ATOMS: atom_id res chain seq x y z
N MET A 1 -14.14 42.99 1.28
CA MET A 1 -12.79 42.97 1.91
C MET A 1 -12.65 41.91 3.00
N ASP A 2 -13.72 41.55 3.73
CA ASP A 2 -13.65 40.73 4.96
C ASP A 2 -13.28 39.24 4.80
N THR A 3 -13.65 38.60 3.68
CA THR A 3 -13.43 37.15 3.48
C THR A 3 -11.98 36.76 3.20
N LYS A 4 -11.24 37.61 2.45
CA LYS A 4 -9.80 37.41 2.22
C LYS A 4 -9.01 37.61 3.51
N TRP A 5 -9.32 38.66 4.27
CA TRP A 5 -8.67 38.94 5.55
C TRP A 5 -8.89 37.81 6.57
N LYS A 6 -10.11 37.26 6.67
CA LYS A 6 -10.40 36.12 7.56
C LYS A 6 -9.67 34.83 7.16
N LYS A 7 -9.49 34.56 5.85
CA LYS A 7 -8.67 33.43 5.38
C LYS A 7 -7.18 33.65 5.68
N SER A 8 -6.67 34.85 5.45
CA SER A 8 -5.26 35.19 5.74
C SER A 8 -4.93 35.09 7.23
N LYS A 9 -5.81 35.59 8.12
CA LYS A 9 -5.61 35.49 9.59
C LYS A 9 -5.38 34.06 10.07
N ARG A 10 -6.19 33.12 9.57
CA ARG A 10 -6.10 31.69 9.92
C ARG A 10 -4.74 31.11 9.57
N TRP A 11 -4.26 31.37 8.35
CA TRP A 11 -2.96 30.91 7.91
C TRP A 11 -1.81 31.62 8.61
N ILE A 12 -1.88 32.93 8.82
CA ILE A 12 -0.88 33.70 9.58
C ILE A 12 -0.73 33.13 11.00
N GLY A 13 -1.84 32.90 11.71
CA GLY A 13 -1.81 32.32 13.05
C GLY A 13 -1.22 30.91 13.07
N PHE A 14 -1.55 30.07 12.08
CA PHE A 14 -0.99 28.71 11.99
C PHE A 14 0.50 28.72 11.62
N THR A 15 0.93 29.59 10.70
CA THR A 15 2.35 29.75 10.34
C THR A 15 3.15 30.25 11.54
N ALA A 16 2.62 31.20 12.30
CA ALA A 16 3.24 31.65 13.54
C ALA A 16 3.33 30.52 14.58
N PHE A 17 2.29 29.68 14.72
CA PHE A 17 2.34 28.50 15.58
C PHE A 17 3.40 27.50 15.13
N PHE A 18 3.45 27.19 13.84
CA PHE A 18 4.40 26.25 13.25
C PHE A 18 5.84 26.73 13.42
N LEU A 19 6.15 27.97 13.04
CA LEU A 19 7.48 28.55 13.16
C LEU A 19 7.89 28.70 14.63
N GLY A 20 7.00 29.22 15.48
CA GLY A 20 7.28 29.40 16.91
C GLY A 20 7.58 28.09 17.63
N LEU A 21 6.78 27.04 17.39
CA LEU A 21 7.00 25.73 17.99
C LEU A 21 8.25 25.03 17.40
N THR A 22 8.51 25.18 16.10
CA THR A 22 9.69 24.59 15.45
C THR A 22 10.96 25.22 16.00
N LEU A 23 11.03 26.55 16.07
CA LEU A 23 12.18 27.27 16.66
C LEU A 23 12.36 26.91 18.14
N PHE A 24 11.26 26.79 18.91
CA PHE A 24 11.36 26.38 20.31
C PHE A 24 11.98 24.98 20.46
N LEU A 25 11.52 24.00 19.67
CA LEU A 25 12.04 22.63 19.69
C LEU A 25 13.48 22.56 19.17
N GLU A 26 13.81 23.32 18.14
CA GLU A 26 15.17 23.44 17.61
C GLU A 26 16.13 23.98 18.68
N ASN A 27 15.76 25.06 19.38
CA ASN A 27 16.56 25.61 20.48
C ASN A 27 16.75 24.60 21.60
N LEU A 28 15.70 23.86 21.96
CA LEU A 28 15.80 22.79 22.95
C LEU A 28 16.79 21.70 22.52
N LEU A 29 16.71 21.25 21.27
CA LEU A 29 17.65 20.28 20.70
C LEU A 29 19.09 20.82 20.66
N HIS A 30 19.26 22.11 20.37
CA HIS A 30 20.56 22.77 20.35
C HIS A 30 21.20 22.83 21.74
N ILE A 31 20.42 23.19 22.77
CA ILE A 31 20.88 23.17 24.18
C ILE A 31 21.23 21.75 24.63
N ILE A 32 20.38 20.76 24.30
CA ILE A 32 20.66 19.35 24.62
C ILE A 32 21.96 18.90 23.93
N ALA A 33 22.18 19.26 22.67
CA ALA A 33 23.41 18.94 21.96
C ALA A 33 24.64 19.63 22.58
N MET A 34 24.50 20.88 23.01
CA MET A 34 25.56 21.66 23.68
C MET A 34 25.97 21.01 25.02
N ILE A 35 24.99 20.61 25.84
CA ILE A 35 25.22 19.92 27.12
C ILE A 35 25.75 18.49 26.89
N ALA A 36 25.21 17.76 25.92
CA ALA A 36 25.66 16.41 25.57
C ALA A 36 27.07 16.41 24.97
N GLY A 37 27.46 17.54 24.35
CA GLY A 37 28.81 17.86 23.90
C GLY A 37 29.71 18.41 25.00
N GLY A 38 29.30 18.28 26.27
CA GLY A 38 30.03 18.56 27.51
C GLY A 38 30.43 20.00 27.78
N ILE A 39 29.77 20.96 27.14
CA ILE A 39 29.86 22.36 27.56
C ILE A 39 29.19 22.51 28.93
N THR A 40 29.97 22.95 29.91
CA THR A 40 29.54 23.08 31.30
C THR A 40 28.83 24.40 31.55
N THR A 41 28.21 24.52 32.73
CA THR A 41 27.66 25.81 33.19
C THR A 41 28.72 26.89 33.37
N GLU A 42 29.98 26.49 33.55
CA GLU A 42 31.09 27.39 33.77
C GLU A 42 31.61 27.96 32.45
N ASP A 43 31.73 27.12 31.43
CA ASP A 43 32.04 27.54 30.05
C ASP A 43 31.01 28.56 29.52
N MET A 44 29.73 28.38 29.89
CA MET A 44 28.68 29.35 29.55
C MET A 44 28.86 30.70 30.24
N LYS A 45 29.44 30.75 31.45
CA LYS A 45 29.78 32.00 32.14
C LYS A 45 31.02 32.63 31.50
N ASP A 46 32.04 31.82 31.26
CA ASP A 46 33.29 32.23 30.62
C ASP A 46 33.06 32.83 29.24
N ALA A 47 32.12 32.29 28.47
CA ALA A 47 31.70 32.83 27.19
C ALA A 47 31.32 34.32 27.24
N PHE A 48 30.87 34.87 28.39
CA PHE A 48 30.50 36.28 28.52
C PHE A 48 31.57 37.15 29.18
N GLN A 49 32.74 36.61 29.52
CA GLN A 49 33.86 37.41 30.02
C GLN A 49 34.36 38.38 28.92
N PRO A 50 34.73 39.62 29.27
CA PRO A 50 35.21 40.59 28.27
C PRO A 50 36.53 40.17 27.62
N ASP A 51 37.30 39.33 28.32
CA ASP A 51 38.63 38.86 27.95
C ASP A 51 38.78 37.38 28.36
N TYR A 52 39.47 36.60 27.53
CA TYR A 52 39.73 35.18 27.77
C TYR A 52 40.60 34.96 29.01
N GLN A 53 41.45 35.92 29.37
CA GLN A 53 42.29 35.82 30.58
C GLN A 53 41.50 35.96 31.89
N ASN A 54 40.20 36.30 31.81
CA ASN A 54 39.28 36.31 32.96
C ASN A 54 38.43 35.02 33.05
N THR A 55 38.64 34.07 32.15
CA THR A 55 37.92 32.78 32.14
C THR A 55 38.49 31.85 33.19
N SER A 56 37.67 31.01 33.80
CA SER A 56 38.18 30.01 34.74
C SER A 56 39.04 28.96 34.04
N ALA A 57 38.77 28.68 32.76
CA ALA A 57 39.64 27.86 31.92
C ALA A 57 41.08 28.41 31.82
N PHE A 58 41.25 29.73 31.73
CA PHE A 58 42.56 30.37 31.72
C PHE A 58 43.24 30.30 33.10
N GLN A 59 42.49 30.60 34.17
CA GLN A 59 43.00 30.56 35.55
C GLN A 59 43.49 29.15 35.92
N PHE A 60 42.65 28.14 35.67
CA PHE A 60 42.99 26.74 35.86
C PHE A 60 44.25 26.34 35.08
N TYR A 61 44.42 26.87 33.86
CA TYR A 61 45.58 26.56 33.02
C TYR A 61 46.88 27.20 33.54
N MET A 62 46.81 28.46 33.99
CA MET A 62 47.95 29.14 34.60
C MET A 62 48.36 28.52 35.95
N GLU A 63 47.38 28.06 36.74
CA GLU A 63 47.61 27.30 37.98
C GLU A 63 48.31 25.97 37.72
N GLY A 64 47.85 25.22 36.70
CA GLY A 64 48.49 23.98 36.29
C GLY A 64 49.95 24.19 35.91
N TYR A 65 50.23 25.18 35.06
CA TYR A 65 51.62 25.52 34.70
C TYR A 65 52.46 25.91 35.90
N LEU A 66 51.92 26.68 36.84
CA LEU A 66 52.64 27.02 38.06
C LEU A 66 53.00 25.75 38.86
N GLU A 67 52.06 24.82 39.04
CA GLU A 67 52.29 23.55 39.76
C GLU A 67 53.33 22.66 39.07
N ASP A 68 53.27 22.55 37.75
CA ASP A 68 54.25 21.78 36.98
C ASP A 68 55.63 22.44 37.00
N PHE A 69 55.70 23.76 36.84
CA PHE A 69 56.96 24.50 36.89
C PHE A 69 57.59 24.47 38.29
N LEU A 70 56.78 24.46 39.36
CA LEU A 70 57.24 24.23 40.74
C LEU A 70 57.82 22.82 40.90
N SER A 71 57.17 21.83 40.29
CA SER A 71 57.65 20.44 40.29
C SER A 71 58.94 20.29 39.49
N MET A 72 59.04 20.92 38.32
CA MET A 72 60.28 21.00 37.52
C MET A 72 61.42 21.67 38.30
N ALA A 73 61.13 22.77 39.01
CA ALA A 73 62.13 23.51 39.77
C ALA A 73 62.71 22.68 40.95
N SER A 74 61.84 21.98 41.68
CA SER A 74 62.21 21.19 42.88
C SER A 74 62.67 19.75 42.58
N GLY A 75 62.69 19.32 41.30
CA GLY A 75 62.96 17.95 40.89
C GLY A 75 61.88 16.95 41.31
N GLY A 76 60.65 17.45 41.52
CA GLY A 76 59.46 16.67 41.81
C GLY A 76 58.94 15.92 40.60
N LYS A 77 57.92 15.08 40.80
CA LYS A 77 57.27 14.36 39.71
C LYS A 77 56.55 15.36 38.81
N VAL A 78 56.88 15.36 37.53
CA VAL A 78 56.14 16.10 36.50
C VAL A 78 55.18 15.11 35.86
N ASP A 79 53.87 15.26 36.13
CA ASP A 79 52.87 14.28 35.71
C ASP A 79 52.34 14.60 34.30
N PHE A 80 53.03 14.11 33.26
CA PHE A 80 52.55 14.13 31.86
C PHE A 80 51.66 12.92 31.50
N SER A 81 51.07 12.25 32.50
CA SER A 81 50.41 10.95 32.35
C SER A 81 48.88 11.02 32.34
N TRP A 82 48.29 10.22 31.45
CA TRP A 82 46.86 9.87 31.33
C TRP A 82 46.37 9.19 32.61
N ASN A 83 45.31 9.70 33.27
CA ASN A 83 44.52 8.87 34.16
C ASN A 83 43.04 9.25 34.20
N ASN A 84 42.18 8.23 34.14
CA ASN A 84 40.72 8.32 33.96
C ASN A 84 39.96 8.84 35.20
N ASP A 85 40.65 9.26 36.26
CA ASP A 85 40.01 9.84 37.43
C ASP A 85 39.92 11.37 37.28
N SER A 86 38.69 11.79 37.03
CA SER A 86 38.18 13.13 36.66
C SER A 86 38.58 14.38 37.48
N ARG A 87 39.77 14.46 38.10
CA ARG A 87 40.30 15.67 38.76
C ARG A 87 41.84 15.74 38.79
N THR A 88 42.53 15.60 37.66
CA THR A 88 43.97 15.85 37.58
C THR A 88 44.27 17.32 37.29
N ARG A 89 45.11 17.91 38.16
CA ARG A 89 45.68 19.27 38.11
C ARG A 89 47.13 19.13 37.66
N GLY A 90 47.53 19.85 36.61
CA GLY A 90 48.82 19.72 35.90
C GLY A 90 48.63 19.61 34.39
N ILE A 91 49.69 19.75 33.59
CA ILE A 91 49.78 19.56 32.13
C ILE A 91 49.50 18.08 31.82
N SER A 92 48.26 17.68 32.05
CA SER A 92 47.72 16.35 31.85
C SER A 92 46.41 16.45 31.08
N TYR A 93 46.27 15.48 30.18
CA TYR A 93 45.19 15.28 29.22
C TYR A 93 43.79 15.46 29.83
N SER A 94 43.17 16.62 29.65
CA SER A 94 41.72 16.78 29.79
C SER A 94 41.07 16.59 28.42
N SER A 95 40.26 15.54 28.29
CA SER A 95 39.62 15.07 27.05
C SER A 95 38.58 16.00 26.42
N TYR A 96 38.39 17.20 26.97
CA TYR A 96 37.28 18.07 26.59
C TYR A 96 37.65 19.31 25.78
N TYR A 97 38.94 19.63 25.65
CA TYR A 97 39.39 20.82 24.96
C TYR A 97 40.74 20.49 24.32
N GLY A 98 40.90 20.82 23.04
CA GLY A 98 42.08 20.45 22.25
C GLY A 98 43.39 20.57 23.03
N VAL A 99 44.09 19.45 23.08
CA VAL A 99 45.28 19.26 23.90
C VAL A 99 46.49 19.69 23.08
N GLU A 100 47.53 20.17 23.75
CA GLU A 100 48.87 20.16 23.18
C GLU A 100 49.32 18.70 23.08
N SER A 101 49.21 18.09 21.90
CA SER A 101 49.73 16.74 21.66
C SER A 101 51.19 16.84 21.28
N PHE A 102 52.08 16.11 21.94
CA PHE A 102 53.46 15.90 21.49
C PHE A 102 53.74 14.40 21.51
N GLY A 103 54.19 13.88 20.39
CA GLY A 103 54.63 12.50 20.21
C GLY A 103 56.11 12.53 19.86
N TYR A 104 56.85 11.56 20.39
CA TYR A 104 58.26 11.43 20.07
C TYR A 104 58.43 10.52 18.84
N GLY A 105 58.97 11.07 17.77
CA GLY A 105 59.70 10.29 16.76
C GLY A 105 61.16 10.34 17.15
N GLY A 106 61.82 9.17 17.29
CA GLY A 106 63.26 9.11 17.49
C GLY A 106 63.99 9.91 16.40
N ASP A 107 65.01 10.65 16.83
CA ASP A 107 65.97 11.40 16.01
C ASP A 107 65.56 12.82 15.56
N GLY A 108 65.56 13.77 16.51
CA GLY A 108 66.45 14.94 16.49
C GLY A 108 66.36 16.01 15.38
N ASN A 109 65.36 16.01 14.48
CA ASN A 109 65.20 17.08 13.48
C ASN A 109 63.83 17.79 13.60
N ILE A 110 63.85 19.05 14.06
CA ILE A 110 62.66 19.90 14.25
C ILE A 110 62.59 20.94 13.12
N ALA A 111 61.43 21.07 12.46
CA ALA A 111 61.18 22.12 11.48
C ALA A 111 59.89 22.88 11.80
N VAL A 112 60.01 24.08 12.39
CA VAL A 112 58.85 24.90 12.77
C VAL A 112 58.23 25.53 11.51
N VAL A 113 56.96 25.19 11.22
CA VAL A 113 56.16 25.84 10.16
C VAL A 113 55.12 26.75 10.83
N GLY A 114 55.49 28.01 11.05
CA GLY A 114 54.54 29.01 11.54
C GLY A 114 53.53 29.36 10.44
N ILE A 115 52.25 29.03 10.63
CA ILE A 115 51.16 29.66 9.89
C ILE A 115 50.82 30.96 10.61
N GLN A 116 51.27 32.10 10.07
CA GLN A 116 50.81 33.40 10.55
C GLN A 116 49.47 33.70 9.86
N GLY A 117 48.37 33.46 10.57
CA GLY A 117 47.02 33.80 10.15
C GLY A 117 46.40 34.83 11.09
N ASP A 118 45.87 35.93 10.53
CA ASP A 118 44.97 36.83 11.26
C ASP A 118 43.61 36.15 11.45
N LEU A 119 42.97 36.38 12.61
CA LEU A 119 41.61 35.96 12.91
C LEU A 119 40.66 36.35 11.77
N GLY A 120 40.16 35.35 11.02
CA GLY A 120 39.13 35.53 10.00
C GLY A 120 39.60 35.69 8.54
N LYS A 121 40.87 35.42 8.19
CA LYS A 121 41.33 35.40 6.78
C LYS A 121 41.78 34.01 6.32
N THR A 122 41.45 33.66 5.07
CA THR A 122 41.79 32.40 4.39
C THR A 122 43.20 32.34 3.80
N SER A 123 44.03 33.36 4.00
CA SER A 123 45.41 33.41 3.51
C SER A 123 46.40 33.17 4.65
N ALA A 124 47.00 32.00 4.66
CA ALA A 124 48.13 31.64 5.52
C ALA A 124 49.45 32.10 4.87
N SER A 125 50.27 32.81 5.62
CA SER A 125 51.66 33.11 5.23
C SER A 125 52.59 32.10 5.89
N TYR A 126 53.43 31.43 5.11
CA TYR A 126 54.41 30.46 5.59
C TYR A 126 55.66 31.20 6.10
N VAL A 127 56.02 30.99 7.36
CA VAL A 127 57.32 31.42 7.89
C VAL A 127 58.07 30.16 8.34
N THR A 128 59.14 29.82 7.61
CA THR A 128 60.08 28.77 8.00
C THR A 128 61.12 29.38 8.93
N VAL A 129 61.25 28.87 10.15
CA VAL A 129 62.37 29.18 11.04
C VAL A 129 63.16 27.90 11.26
N THR A 130 64.36 27.83 10.69
CA THR A 130 65.33 26.76 10.99
C THR A 130 66.17 27.17 12.19
N SER A 131 66.22 26.34 13.23
CA SER A 131 67.19 26.49 14.31
C SER A 131 68.60 26.31 13.73
N SER A 132 69.41 27.36 13.78
CA SER A 132 70.79 27.33 13.35
C SER A 132 71.66 26.62 14.38
N GLU A 133 72.11 25.40 14.08
CA GLU A 133 73.45 24.93 14.44
C GLU A 133 73.83 23.69 13.61
N GLY A 134 74.80 23.87 12.70
CA GLY A 134 75.68 22.80 12.23
C GLY A 134 75.14 21.76 11.25
N ALA A 135 74.88 22.12 9.99
CA ALA A 135 75.25 21.28 8.83
C ALA A 135 75.12 22.09 7.53
N SER A 136 76.16 21.98 6.71
CA SER A 136 76.39 22.69 5.46
C SER A 136 75.39 22.35 4.35
N ASP A 137 75.05 23.39 3.58
CA ASP A 137 74.79 23.41 2.13
C ASP A 137 74.03 22.22 1.53
N SER A 138 72.75 22.44 1.20
CA SER A 138 72.24 22.44 -0.19
C SER A 138 70.75 22.09 -0.28
N VAL A 139 70.13 22.61 -1.34
CA VAL A 139 68.81 22.26 -1.91
C VAL A 139 67.61 23.06 -1.40
N ALA A 140 67.48 24.26 -1.96
CA ALA A 140 66.19 24.79 -2.38
C ALA A 140 65.98 24.42 -3.86
N ALA A 141 64.83 23.84 -4.21
CA ALA A 141 64.05 24.06 -5.45
C ALA A 141 63.15 22.84 -5.79
N GLU A 142 61.89 23.17 -6.13
CA GLU A 142 61.01 22.48 -7.09
C GLU A 142 60.65 20.99 -6.89
N ALA A 143 59.35 20.70 -6.72
CA ALA A 143 58.60 19.83 -7.63
C ALA A 143 57.11 19.73 -7.26
N SER A 144 56.28 20.28 -8.14
CA SER A 144 54.88 19.95 -8.38
C SER A 144 54.73 18.61 -9.10
N ASP A 145 53.58 17.94 -8.89
CA ASP A 145 52.91 16.94 -9.76
C ASP A 145 53.74 15.80 -10.39
N GLU A 146 53.49 14.53 -10.00
CA GLU A 146 52.97 13.47 -10.89
C GLU A 146 52.92 12.06 -10.27
N GLN A 147 52.13 11.22 -10.93
CA GLN A 147 51.61 9.88 -10.65
C GLN A 147 52.61 8.69 -10.67
N SER A 148 52.22 7.63 -9.94
CA SER A 148 52.15 6.21 -10.36
C SER A 148 53.41 5.36 -10.65
N ALA A 149 53.41 4.20 -9.99
CA ALA A 149 53.89 2.87 -10.39
C ALA A 149 55.38 2.50 -10.17
N GLY A 150 55.56 1.27 -9.65
CA GLY A 150 56.62 0.39 -10.14
C GLY A 150 57.60 -0.14 -9.08
N ASN A 151 57.34 -1.37 -8.68
CA ASN A 151 58.19 -2.36 -8.01
C ASN A 151 59.72 -2.35 -8.31
N ASP A 152 60.42 -2.86 -7.30
CA ASP A 152 61.51 -3.86 -7.32
C ASP A 152 62.95 -3.44 -6.95
N VAL A 153 63.53 -4.40 -6.22
CA VAL A 153 64.93 -4.82 -6.06
C VAL A 153 65.73 -4.34 -4.84
N VAL A 154 66.14 -5.37 -4.08
CA VAL A 154 67.45 -5.65 -3.46
C VAL A 154 67.40 -5.83 -1.95
N ALA A 155 67.45 -7.12 -1.62
CA ALA A 155 67.83 -7.73 -0.35
C ALA A 155 69.17 -7.20 0.19
N GLU A 156 69.35 -7.21 1.51
CA GLU A 156 70.38 -8.06 2.12
C GLU A 156 70.26 -8.16 3.64
N ASN A 157 70.15 -9.41 4.07
CA ASN A 157 70.95 -10.06 5.10
C ASN A 157 70.73 -9.78 6.60
N THR A 158 70.44 -10.92 7.25
CA THR A 158 70.86 -11.42 8.57
C THR A 158 69.76 -11.43 9.63
N SER A 159 69.06 -12.56 9.84
CA SER A 159 69.50 -13.74 10.61
C SER A 159 70.00 -13.35 11.99
N ASP A 160 69.24 -13.63 13.06
CA ASP A 160 69.34 -14.91 13.74
C ASP A 160 68.30 -15.04 14.87
N TRP A 161 67.97 -16.29 15.16
CA TRP A 161 67.35 -16.83 16.38
C TRP A 161 65.83 -16.93 16.45
N SER A 162 65.47 -18.20 16.37
CA SER A 162 64.19 -18.85 16.32
C SER A 162 63.90 -19.55 17.65
N VAL A 163 62.65 -20.02 17.78
CA VAL A 163 62.19 -21.12 18.66
C VAL A 163 61.98 -20.66 20.13
N GLN A 164 60.81 -20.81 20.77
CA GLN A 164 60.02 -22.04 20.91
C GLN A 164 58.59 -21.76 21.41
N ASN A 165 57.61 -22.44 20.82
CA ASN A 165 56.28 -22.68 21.37
C ASN A 165 56.34 -23.66 22.56
N SER A 166 55.45 -23.51 23.54
CA SER A 166 54.69 -24.65 24.10
C SER A 166 53.56 -24.22 25.05
N GLU A 167 52.34 -24.60 24.64
CA GLU A 167 51.32 -25.34 25.41
C GLU A 167 50.81 -24.83 26.77
N GLY A 168 49.52 -24.46 26.79
CA GLY A 168 48.48 -25.23 27.48
C GLY A 168 48.28 -25.00 28.98
N SER A 169 47.13 -24.46 29.38
CA SER A 169 46.21 -25.12 30.32
C SER A 169 44.89 -24.37 30.49
N GLU A 170 43.85 -25.15 30.77
CA GLU A 170 42.45 -24.77 30.87
C GLU A 170 42.07 -24.13 32.22
N SER A 171 40.97 -23.37 32.16
CA SER A 171 39.82 -23.40 33.08
C SER A 171 39.68 -22.43 34.26
N THR A 172 38.42 -22.00 34.40
CA THR A 172 37.62 -21.61 35.58
C THR A 172 37.65 -20.17 36.13
N ASP A 173 36.56 -19.46 35.78
CA ASP A 173 35.56 -18.81 36.64
C ASP A 173 35.92 -18.19 38.01
N SER A 174 35.41 -16.95 38.14
CA SER A 174 34.73 -16.34 39.31
C SER A 174 35.52 -15.57 40.38
N ALA A 175 34.81 -14.58 40.95
CA ALA A 175 35.12 -13.72 42.10
C ALA A 175 36.00 -12.49 41.78
N GLU A 176 35.41 -11.30 41.69
CA GLU A 176 35.10 -10.37 42.81
C GLU A 176 36.27 -9.44 43.13
N ALA A 177 35.90 -8.17 43.27
CA ALA A 177 36.78 -7.05 43.42
C ALA A 177 37.54 -7.10 44.75
N GLU A 178 38.87 -7.12 44.67
CA GLU A 178 39.74 -6.59 45.72
C GLU A 178 40.89 -5.82 45.06
N SER A 179 41.06 -4.60 45.55
CA SER A 179 42.15 -3.68 45.24
C SER A 179 43.50 -4.36 45.48
N SER A 180 44.21 -4.72 44.41
CA SER A 180 45.61 -5.12 44.50
C SER A 180 46.50 -3.88 44.45
N ASN A 181 46.87 -3.42 45.65
CA ASN A 181 48.18 -2.82 45.89
C ASN A 181 49.25 -3.81 45.38
N ALA A 182 49.66 -3.68 44.12
CA ALA A 182 50.86 -4.33 43.63
C ALA A 182 52.05 -3.50 44.12
N ALA A 183 52.74 -4.03 45.12
CA ALA A 183 54.04 -3.56 45.56
C ALA A 183 55.02 -3.57 44.38
N VAL A 184 55.30 -2.38 43.83
CA VAL A 184 56.44 -2.16 42.93
C VAL A 184 57.70 -2.26 43.78
N ALA A 185 58.59 -3.16 43.37
CA ALA A 185 59.94 -3.29 43.91
C ALA A 185 60.63 -1.92 43.92
N GLY A 186 61.21 -1.54 45.07
CA GLY A 186 61.72 -0.19 45.30
C GLY A 186 62.69 0.30 44.23
N THR A 187 62.25 1.27 43.45
CA THR A 187 63.12 2.22 42.74
C THR A 187 63.93 2.98 43.78
N SER A 188 65.24 3.08 43.59
CA SER A 188 66.07 3.89 44.48
C SER A 188 65.65 5.37 44.38
N SER A 189 65.81 6.15 45.45
CA SER A 189 65.53 7.60 45.43
C SER A 189 66.32 8.36 44.35
N GLN A 190 67.39 7.78 43.79
CA GLN A 190 68.15 8.36 42.68
C GLN A 190 67.51 8.09 41.32
N ASP A 191 66.99 6.88 41.08
CA ASP A 191 66.37 6.53 39.79
C ASP A 191 65.11 7.36 39.53
N GLN A 192 64.31 7.60 40.58
CA GLN A 192 63.11 8.44 40.47
C GLN A 192 63.44 9.93 40.19
N LYS A 193 64.55 10.44 40.73
CA LYS A 193 64.98 11.82 40.50
C LYS A 193 65.46 12.02 39.05
N GLU A 194 66.13 11.02 38.48
CA GLU A 194 66.57 11.07 37.08
C GLU A 194 65.40 10.95 36.11
N GLU A 195 64.41 10.12 36.41
CA GLU A 195 63.16 10.02 35.65
C GLU A 195 62.37 11.34 35.66
N ASN A 196 62.21 11.96 36.84
CA ASN A 196 61.56 13.27 36.97
C ASN A 196 62.30 14.36 36.19
N ARG A 197 63.63 14.32 36.18
CA ARG A 197 64.45 15.28 35.42
C ARG A 197 64.26 15.11 33.92
N ARG A 198 64.23 13.88 33.41
CA ARG A 198 63.91 13.62 32.00
C ARG A 198 62.53 14.14 31.62
N ALA A 199 61.53 13.91 32.48
CA ALA A 199 60.17 14.44 32.25
C ALA A 199 60.15 15.98 32.22
N ALA A 200 60.94 16.65 33.06
CA ALA A 200 61.09 18.12 33.02
C ALA A 200 61.78 18.61 31.74
N ASP A 201 62.83 17.93 31.29
CA ASP A 201 63.53 18.24 30.03
C ASP A 201 62.60 18.07 28.81
N GLU A 202 61.81 16.99 28.78
CA GLU A 202 60.78 16.75 27.75
C GLU A 202 59.70 17.84 27.76
N ALA A 203 59.21 18.23 28.94
CA ALA A 203 58.24 19.30 29.10
C ALA A 203 58.75 20.64 28.55
N HIS A 204 60.02 20.97 28.81
CA HIS A 204 60.65 22.16 28.27
C HIS A 204 60.78 22.10 26.75
N GLU A 205 61.24 20.97 26.20
CA GLU A 205 61.35 20.77 24.75
C GLU A 205 60.01 20.94 24.03
N MET A 206 58.90 20.57 24.68
CA MET A 206 57.54 20.75 24.16
C MET A 206 57.09 22.21 24.17
N LEU A 207 57.43 22.96 25.22
CA LEU A 207 56.96 24.33 25.43
C LEU A 207 57.93 25.42 24.91
N LYS A 208 59.18 25.08 24.59
CA LYS A 208 60.21 26.06 24.22
C LYS A 208 59.85 26.91 22.98
N ASP A 209 59.10 26.34 22.05
CA ASP A 209 58.66 27.06 20.83
C ASP A 209 57.34 27.80 21.06
N CYS A 210 56.79 27.76 22.27
CA CYS A 210 55.51 28.39 22.57
C CYS A 210 55.62 29.92 22.60
N LYS A 211 54.83 30.59 21.76
CA LYS A 211 54.78 32.07 21.69
C LYS A 211 53.51 32.67 22.26
N ASN A 212 52.56 31.84 22.68
CA ASN A 212 51.38 32.32 23.39
C ASN A 212 51.64 32.41 24.90
N LEU A 213 52.62 31.65 25.40
CA LEU A 213 52.99 31.56 26.80
C LEU A 213 54.52 31.61 26.91
N LEU A 214 55.03 32.60 27.64
CA LEU A 214 56.44 32.68 28.00
C LEU A 214 56.62 32.28 29.45
N TYR A 215 57.76 31.69 29.77
CA TYR A 215 58.09 31.32 31.14
C TYR A 215 59.59 31.30 31.40
N THR A 216 59.94 31.45 32.68
CA THR A 216 61.29 31.29 33.21
C THR A 216 61.19 30.61 34.58
N ILE A 217 61.93 29.51 34.74
CA ILE A 217 62.01 28.71 35.97
C ILE A 217 63.41 28.84 36.52
N THR A 218 63.54 29.39 37.72
CA THR A 218 64.80 29.42 38.46
C THR A 218 64.66 28.66 39.78
N TYR A 219 65.76 28.06 40.22
CA TYR A 219 65.86 27.41 41.52
C TYR A 219 67.25 27.64 42.08
N ASP A 220 67.35 28.07 43.35
CA ASP A 220 68.62 28.42 44.00
C ASP A 220 69.43 29.45 43.18
N ASP A 221 68.76 30.52 42.75
CA ASP A 221 69.29 31.60 41.90
C ASP A 221 69.89 31.16 40.56
N LYS A 222 69.61 29.92 40.12
CA LYS A 222 70.03 29.38 38.83
C LYS A 222 68.82 29.19 37.91
N GLU A 223 68.90 29.74 36.71
CA GLU A 223 67.93 29.46 35.65
C GLU A 223 68.04 27.99 35.21
N LEU A 224 66.92 27.27 35.28
CA LEU A 224 66.81 25.87 34.88
C LEU A 224 66.21 25.74 33.48
N TYR A 225 65.09 26.42 33.23
CA TYR A 225 64.34 26.35 31.97
C TYR A 225 63.74 27.72 31.63
N SER A 226 63.83 28.14 30.38
CA SER A 226 63.23 29.40 29.91
C SER A 226 62.95 29.33 28.42
N ASN A 227 61.80 29.87 27.99
CA ASN A 227 61.50 30.05 26.57
C ASN A 227 61.41 31.54 26.16
N ALA A 228 61.70 32.45 27.09
CA ALA A 228 61.67 33.88 26.83
C ALA A 228 62.80 34.33 25.88
N GLY A 229 63.92 33.60 25.83
CA GLY A 229 65.07 33.95 24.98
C GLY A 229 65.55 35.38 25.24
N ASP A 230 65.68 36.18 24.17
CA ASP A 230 66.06 37.61 24.25
C ASP A 230 64.91 38.56 24.63
N LEU A 231 63.70 38.04 24.89
CA LEU A 231 62.57 38.86 25.30
C LEU A 231 62.78 39.35 26.75
N GLN A 232 62.46 40.62 27.01
CA GLN A 232 62.59 41.24 28.33
C GLN A 232 61.49 40.76 29.31
N LEU A 233 61.49 39.47 29.66
CA LEU A 233 60.65 38.91 30.70
C LEU A 233 61.42 38.93 32.03
N ASN A 234 60.96 39.75 32.98
CA ASN A 234 61.54 39.78 34.32
C ASN A 234 60.44 39.79 35.38
N GLY A 235 60.34 38.68 36.12
CA GLY A 235 59.37 38.51 37.19
C GLY A 235 59.60 39.44 38.38
N GLU A 236 60.86 39.68 38.79
CA GLU A 236 61.20 40.51 39.95
C GLU A 236 60.92 42.00 39.72
N GLU A 237 61.18 42.48 38.51
CA GLU A 237 60.89 43.87 38.10
C GLU A 237 59.46 44.04 37.56
N HIS A 238 58.67 42.96 37.53
CA HIS A 238 57.32 42.89 36.96
C HIS A 238 57.23 43.41 35.52
N LEU A 239 58.26 43.14 34.71
CA LEU A 239 58.37 43.57 33.31
C LEU A 239 57.86 42.49 32.35
N LEU A 240 56.98 42.91 31.43
CA LEU A 240 56.41 42.10 30.37
C LEU A 240 56.93 42.53 28.99
N PRO A 241 57.24 41.58 28.08
CA PRO A 241 57.53 41.89 26.68
C PRO A 241 56.33 42.49 25.93
N GLU A 242 56.59 43.19 24.82
CA GLU A 242 55.53 43.71 23.94
C GLU A 242 54.66 42.55 23.40
N GLY A 243 53.33 42.72 23.43
CA GLY A 243 52.36 41.70 23.04
C GLY A 243 51.90 40.77 24.18
N TYR A 244 52.42 40.95 25.40
CA TYR A 244 52.01 40.23 26.60
C TYR A 244 51.47 41.22 27.63
N ASN A 245 50.28 40.94 28.17
CA ASN A 245 49.61 41.82 29.14
C ASN A 245 49.32 41.13 30.47
N PHE A 246 49.61 39.83 30.60
CA PHE A 246 49.43 39.05 31.82
C PHE A 246 50.77 38.50 32.32
N LEU A 247 51.05 38.69 33.61
CA LEU A 247 52.21 38.18 34.34
C LEU A 247 51.74 37.43 35.59
N LEU A 248 52.29 36.24 35.81
CA LEU A 248 52.24 35.51 37.07
C LEU A 248 53.68 35.27 37.51
N TYR A 249 54.04 35.80 38.68
CA TYR A 249 55.37 35.67 39.26
C TYR A 249 55.28 35.02 40.65
N PHE A 250 55.99 33.92 40.87
CA PHE A 250 56.14 33.27 42.16
C PHE A 250 57.53 33.55 42.71
N ASP A 251 57.59 34.16 43.89
CA ASP A 251 58.84 34.62 44.50
C ASP A 251 59.44 33.63 45.53
N GLY A 252 58.98 32.37 45.53
CA GLY A 252 59.34 31.37 46.55
C GLY A 252 58.48 31.43 47.82
N SER A 253 57.69 32.49 48.01
CA SER A 253 56.83 32.66 49.19
C SER A 253 55.37 32.95 48.83
N LYS A 254 55.13 33.69 47.75
CA LYS A 254 53.80 34.12 47.32
C LYS A 254 53.77 34.32 45.80
N VAL A 255 52.57 34.17 45.24
CA VAL A 255 52.29 34.54 43.85
C VAL A 255 51.84 36.01 43.76
N TYR A 256 52.50 36.75 42.88
CA TYR A 256 52.12 38.06 42.37
C TYR A 256 51.51 37.89 40.97
N ILE A 257 50.37 38.52 40.71
CA ILE A 257 49.73 38.52 39.38
C ILE A 257 49.51 39.96 38.95
N GLN A 258 49.89 40.26 37.71
CA GLN A 258 49.65 41.55 37.06
C GLN A 258 48.94 41.34 35.73
N LYS A 259 47.94 42.20 35.48
CA LYS A 259 47.22 42.24 34.21
C LYS A 259 47.03 43.69 33.74
N ASP A 260 47.31 43.96 32.47
CA ASP A 260 47.22 45.30 31.87
C ASP A 260 47.98 46.37 32.66
N GLY A 261 49.14 46.00 33.23
CA GLY A 261 49.97 46.89 34.06
C GLY A 261 49.41 47.17 35.47
N ARG A 262 48.37 46.45 35.90
CA ARG A 262 47.78 46.57 37.24
C ARG A 262 47.93 45.27 38.01
N GLU A 263 48.38 45.36 39.25
CA GLU A 263 48.38 44.22 40.18
C GLU A 263 46.93 43.74 40.43
N LEU A 264 46.72 42.43 40.38
CA LEU A 264 45.47 41.79 40.73
C LEU A 264 45.51 41.37 42.20
N ASP A 265 44.63 41.96 43.01
CA ASP A 265 44.44 41.54 44.40
C ASP A 265 43.68 40.21 44.45
N ILE A 266 44.40 39.11 44.74
CA ILE A 266 43.88 37.75 44.66
C ILE A 266 43.03 37.38 45.89
N TYR A 267 43.52 37.65 47.11
CA TYR A 267 42.83 37.35 48.36
C TYR A 267 43.05 38.46 49.39
N GLY A 268 42.73 39.73 49.10
CA GLY A 268 43.11 40.94 49.86
C GLY A 268 43.02 40.96 51.40
N ASN A 269 42.43 39.94 52.05
CA ASN A 269 42.51 39.67 53.48
C ASN A 269 43.70 38.77 53.92
N GLY A 270 44.55 38.31 53.01
CA GLY A 270 45.68 37.43 53.28
C GLY A 270 45.32 35.95 53.52
N ILE A 271 44.06 35.56 53.31
CA ILE A 271 43.52 34.23 53.63
C ILE A 271 42.87 33.63 52.37
N TYR A 272 43.34 32.46 51.96
CA TYR A 272 42.73 31.67 50.91
C TYR A 272 41.28 31.30 51.27
N THR A 273 40.37 31.45 50.32
CA THR A 273 38.98 30.98 50.45
C THR A 273 38.62 30.15 49.23
N ASP A 274 37.86 29.05 49.42
CA ASP A 274 37.39 28.19 48.32
C ASP A 274 36.51 28.89 47.27
N ASN A 275 36.08 30.13 47.54
CA ASN A 275 35.34 30.98 46.59
C ASN A 275 36.25 31.95 45.80
N GLY A 276 37.58 31.88 45.96
CA GLY A 276 38.54 32.71 45.23
C GLY A 276 38.62 32.33 43.75
N SER A 277 39.04 33.29 42.91
CA SER A 277 39.19 33.08 41.46
C SER A 277 40.50 32.40 41.07
N TRP A 278 41.40 32.16 42.02
CA TRP A 278 42.68 31.50 41.80
C TRP A 278 42.87 30.40 42.84
N PHE A 279 43.79 29.46 42.61
CA PHE A 279 44.25 28.45 43.56
C PHE A 279 45.79 28.46 43.57
N VAL A 280 46.36 29.39 44.31
CA VAL A 280 47.82 29.64 44.35
C VAL A 280 48.33 29.75 45.79
N PRO A 281 49.53 29.21 46.11
CA PRO A 281 50.06 29.21 47.47
C PRO A 281 50.65 30.57 47.87
N GLY A 282 50.83 30.77 49.19
CA GLY A 282 51.49 31.97 49.76
C GLY A 282 50.64 32.82 50.71
N TYR A 283 49.62 32.20 51.32
CA TYR A 283 48.66 32.86 52.21
C TYR A 283 48.58 32.13 53.57
N GLU A 284 48.05 32.76 54.61
CA GLU A 284 48.16 32.25 56.00
C GLU A 284 47.65 30.81 56.19
N ASN A 285 46.57 30.44 55.52
CA ASN A 285 45.96 29.11 55.54
C ASN A 285 46.28 28.26 54.30
N PHE A 286 47.12 28.76 53.39
CA PHE A 286 47.62 28.04 52.22
C PHE A 286 49.11 28.40 52.00
N ALA A 287 49.95 27.93 52.91
CA ALA A 287 51.38 28.21 52.92
C ALA A 287 52.14 27.41 51.85
N VAL A 288 53.27 27.96 51.40
CA VAL A 288 54.20 27.31 50.46
C VAL A 288 54.95 26.17 51.15
N ASP A 289 55.08 25.02 50.47
CA ASP A 289 55.90 23.88 50.91
C ASP A 289 57.40 24.26 50.95
N ASP A 290 58.13 23.80 51.95
CA ASP A 290 59.56 24.13 52.16
C ASP A 290 60.41 23.85 50.93
N LYS A 291 60.06 22.84 50.13
CA LYS A 291 60.79 22.45 48.90
C LYS A 291 60.68 23.46 47.75
N TYR A 292 59.76 24.44 47.82
CA TYR A 292 59.53 25.44 46.78
C TYR A 292 60.10 26.82 47.12
N LYS A 293 60.66 27.02 48.33
CA LYS A 293 61.12 28.34 48.80
C LYS A 293 62.23 28.97 47.96
N ASP A 294 63.07 28.12 47.36
CA ASP A 294 64.20 28.53 46.53
C ASP A 294 63.81 28.65 45.06
N ALA A 295 62.55 28.37 44.69
CA ALA A 295 62.08 28.50 43.32
C ALA A 295 61.64 29.94 43.03
N ARG A 296 61.94 30.44 41.82
CA ARG A 296 61.25 31.60 41.23
C ARG A 296 60.67 31.20 39.88
N ILE A 297 59.39 31.47 39.67
CA ILE A 297 58.70 31.11 38.43
C ILE A 297 58.04 32.33 37.88
N THR A 298 58.34 32.65 36.63
CA THR A 298 57.70 33.72 35.88
C THR A 298 56.92 33.09 34.74
N ILE A 299 55.65 33.47 34.57
CA ILE A 299 54.78 33.07 33.46
C ILE A 299 54.17 34.33 32.87
N ALA A 300 54.25 34.50 31.55
CA ALA A 300 53.58 35.57 30.83
C ALA A 300 52.67 35.00 29.74
N ALA A 301 51.46 35.55 29.61
CA ALA A 301 50.51 35.15 28.58
C ALA A 301 50.26 36.29 27.58
N ALA A 302 50.20 35.93 26.29
CA ALA A 302 50.01 36.89 25.20
C ALA A 302 48.63 37.58 25.30
N GLU A 303 48.53 38.85 24.90
CA GLU A 303 47.24 39.57 24.88
C GLU A 303 46.30 39.00 23.82
N ASP A 304 46.83 38.66 22.63
CA ASP A 304 46.09 38.06 21.52
C ASP A 304 46.77 36.77 21.05
N PRO A 305 46.46 35.62 21.68
CA PRO A 305 47.03 34.33 21.32
C PRO A 305 46.81 34.00 19.83
N LYS A 306 47.87 33.58 19.15
CA LYS A 306 47.82 33.22 17.73
C LYS A 306 47.79 31.71 17.53
N GLN A 307 47.12 31.30 16.46
CA GLN A 307 47.19 29.91 16.00
C GLN A 307 48.55 29.66 15.35
N TYR A 308 49.28 28.64 15.81
CA TYR A 308 50.43 28.09 15.09
C TYR A 308 50.44 26.56 15.19
N THR A 309 51.22 25.94 14.31
CA THR A 309 51.36 24.48 14.21
C THR A 309 52.84 24.18 14.15
N VAL A 310 53.30 23.19 14.90
CA VAL A 310 54.69 22.74 14.85
C VAL A 310 54.72 21.43 14.08
N ALA A 311 55.50 21.36 13.01
CA ALA A 311 55.71 20.13 12.26
C ALA A 311 57.01 19.48 12.75
N VAL A 312 57.00 18.18 13.04
CA VAL A 312 58.21 17.42 13.34
C VAL A 312 58.37 16.39 12.24
N TYR A 313 59.53 16.37 11.58
CA TYR A 313 59.81 15.43 10.51
C TYR A 313 60.56 14.21 11.08
N GLY A 314 59.82 13.11 11.30
CA GLY A 314 60.35 11.76 11.52
C GLY A 314 59.74 10.75 10.54
N GLN A 315 60.22 9.50 10.53
CA GLN A 315 59.66 8.39 9.74
C GLN A 315 58.22 8.09 10.20
N GLY A 316 57.26 8.86 9.67
CA GLY A 316 55.86 8.87 10.08
C GLY A 316 55.37 10.32 10.27
N TYR A 317 54.59 10.83 9.31
CA TYR A 317 54.05 12.19 9.36
C TYR A 317 53.12 12.36 10.57
N THR A 318 53.54 13.14 11.56
CA THR A 318 52.69 13.52 12.69
C THR A 318 52.69 15.04 12.81
N TYR A 319 51.53 15.68 12.64
CA TYR A 319 51.36 17.12 12.83
C TYR A 319 51.13 17.41 14.30
N TYR A 320 51.88 18.33 14.91
CA TYR A 320 51.75 18.68 16.31
C TYR A 320 51.13 20.08 16.48
N THR A 321 50.19 20.20 17.42
CA THR A 321 49.56 21.48 17.82
C THR A 321 49.98 21.86 19.25
N GLY A 322 51.28 21.78 19.53
CA GLY A 322 51.87 22.31 20.75
C GLY A 322 51.72 23.83 20.85
N GLY A 323 51.48 24.36 22.05
CA GLY A 323 51.49 25.80 22.35
C GLY A 323 50.23 26.61 21.98
N ASN A 324 49.18 25.94 21.50
CA ASN A 324 47.99 26.61 20.94
C ASN A 324 46.82 26.72 21.93
N ARG A 325 47.04 26.37 23.20
CA ARG A 325 45.95 26.23 24.17
C ARG A 325 45.24 27.55 24.48
N LEU A 326 45.98 28.62 24.68
CA LEU A 326 45.39 29.94 24.97
C LEU A 326 44.49 30.42 23.81
N TYR A 327 44.90 30.18 22.57
CA TYR A 327 44.07 30.43 21.38
C TYR A 327 42.82 29.55 21.34
N GLN A 328 42.91 28.28 21.76
CA GLN A 328 41.72 27.43 21.87
C GLN A 328 40.75 27.89 22.96
N ILE A 329 41.24 28.43 24.08
CA ILE A 329 40.38 29.04 25.12
C ILE A 329 39.64 30.24 24.51
N VAL A 330 40.35 31.12 23.77
CA VAL A 330 39.74 32.24 23.04
C VAL A 330 38.67 31.75 22.06
N LYS A 331 38.99 30.75 21.24
CA LYS A 331 38.09 30.20 20.23
C LYS A 331 36.85 29.56 20.86
N THR A 332 37.04 28.74 21.90
CA THR A 332 35.94 28.09 22.64
C THR A 332 35.03 29.13 23.28
N MET A 333 35.60 30.16 23.91
CA MET A 333 34.85 31.28 24.49
C MET A 333 34.01 32.00 23.41
N GLN A 334 34.58 32.29 22.24
CA GLN A 334 33.90 32.95 21.12
C GLN A 334 32.81 32.08 20.50
N ASP A 335 33.09 30.80 20.22
CA ASP A 335 32.13 29.87 19.63
C ASP A 335 30.95 29.60 20.57
N THR A 336 31.23 29.47 21.87
CA THR A 336 30.21 29.34 22.92
C THR A 336 29.36 30.61 23.02
N ARG A 337 29.97 31.80 23.01
CA ARG A 337 29.25 33.09 22.98
C ARG A 337 28.36 33.22 21.75
N ASN A 338 28.88 32.89 20.57
CA ASN A 338 28.14 32.95 19.32
C ASN A 338 26.94 31.99 19.33
N SER A 339 27.14 30.77 19.85
CA SER A 339 26.08 29.78 20.00
C SER A 339 25.00 30.25 20.99
N LEU A 340 25.38 30.73 22.17
CA LEU A 340 24.44 31.24 23.19
C LEU A 340 23.66 32.46 22.70
N THR A 341 24.33 33.39 22.01
CA THR A 341 23.66 34.58 21.43
C THR A 341 22.72 34.21 20.30
N TRP A 342 23.04 33.20 19.49
CA TRP A 342 22.14 32.66 18.47
C TRP A 342 20.91 32.00 19.11
N ILE A 343 21.10 31.15 20.12
CA ILE A 343 20.00 30.51 20.87
C ILE A 343 19.09 31.58 21.47
N LEU A 344 19.65 32.62 22.08
CA LEU A 344 18.88 33.71 22.67
C LEU A 344 18.03 34.46 21.64
N ARG A 345 18.61 34.83 20.48
CA ARG A 345 17.90 35.50 19.39
C ARG A 345 16.78 34.61 18.82
N SER A 346 17.07 33.33 18.61
CA SER A 346 16.11 32.34 18.12
C SER A 346 14.98 32.10 19.12
N PHE A 347 15.28 32.05 20.42
CA PHE A 347 14.29 31.90 21.48
C PHE A 347 13.37 33.12 21.57
N ILE A 348 13.90 34.34 21.48
CA ILE A 348 13.09 35.57 21.42
C ILE A 348 12.14 35.52 20.22
N ALA A 349 12.64 35.10 19.05
CA ALA A 349 11.80 34.93 17.87
C ALA A 349 10.70 33.86 18.07
N ALA A 350 11.03 32.73 18.70
CA ALA A 350 10.07 31.68 19.03
C ALA A 350 8.95 32.19 19.95
N VAL A 351 9.30 32.94 21.01
CA VAL A 351 8.33 33.55 21.94
C VAL A 351 7.43 34.56 21.21
N LEU A 352 7.99 35.38 20.33
CA LEU A 352 7.23 36.34 19.53
C LEU A 352 6.23 35.64 18.60
N PHE A 353 6.66 34.59 17.88
CA PHE A 353 5.77 33.79 17.04
C PHE A 353 4.69 33.06 17.83
N LEU A 354 5.03 32.47 18.99
CA LEU A 354 4.04 31.81 19.86
C LEU A 354 3.06 32.81 20.48
N SER A 355 3.49 34.04 20.76
CA SER A 355 2.61 35.13 21.22
C SER A 355 1.61 35.53 20.13
N ILE A 356 2.06 35.65 18.88
CA ILE A 356 1.18 35.85 17.71
C ILE A 356 0.21 34.68 17.57
N ALA A 357 0.70 33.44 17.66
CA ALA A 357 -0.14 32.24 17.61
C ALA A 357 -1.20 32.22 18.72
N PHE A 358 -0.85 32.67 19.93
CA PHE A 358 -1.77 32.75 21.05
C PHE A 358 -2.91 33.76 20.80
N ILE A 359 -2.60 34.92 20.21
CA ILE A 359 -3.61 35.91 19.81
C ILE A 359 -4.60 35.30 18.80
N PHE A 360 -4.10 34.54 17.83
CA PHE A 360 -4.91 33.88 16.79
C PHE A 360 -5.38 32.45 17.14
N ARG A 361 -5.31 32.03 18.42
CA ARG A 361 -5.62 30.65 18.85
C ARG A 361 -6.99 30.12 18.43
N LYS A 362 -7.99 31.00 18.32
CA LYS A 362 -9.35 30.64 17.86
C LYS A 362 -9.34 30.31 16.36
N ASP A 363 -8.63 31.09 15.56
CA ASP A 363 -8.52 30.90 14.10
C ASP A 363 -7.65 29.69 13.74
N ILE A 364 -6.62 29.38 14.55
CA ILE A 364 -5.77 28.17 14.40
C ILE A 364 -6.61 26.89 14.48
N ARG A 365 -7.65 26.87 15.32
CA ARG A 365 -8.54 25.70 15.47
C ARG A 365 -9.23 25.33 14.16
N ASP A 366 -9.63 26.33 13.37
CA ASP A 366 -10.25 26.10 12.06
C ASP A 366 -9.27 25.47 11.06
N VAL A 367 -8.00 25.91 11.08
CA VAL A 367 -6.94 25.32 10.25
C VAL A 367 -6.66 23.89 10.66
N ARG A 368 -6.54 23.61 11.97
CA ARG A 368 -6.36 22.25 12.51
C ARG A 368 -7.49 21.29 12.13
N ASN A 369 -8.73 21.77 12.16
CA ASN A 369 -9.91 21.00 11.71
C ASN A 369 -9.91 20.81 10.19
N GLY A 370 -9.43 21.80 9.43
CA GLY A 370 -9.22 21.69 7.98
C GLY A 370 -8.18 20.62 7.62
N LEU A 371 -7.02 20.66 8.29
CA LEU A 371 -5.95 19.68 8.17
C LEU A 371 -6.45 18.27 8.52
N ALA A 372 -7.13 18.09 9.65
CA ALA A 372 -7.71 16.80 10.03
C ALA A 372 -8.71 16.25 9.01
N ARG A 373 -9.55 17.11 8.41
CA ARG A 373 -10.46 16.68 7.32
C ARG A 373 -9.72 16.27 6.06
N PHE A 374 -8.62 16.94 5.73
CA PHE A 374 -7.78 16.59 4.59
C PHE A 374 -7.03 15.28 4.84
N THR A 375 -6.33 15.16 5.97
CA THR A 375 -5.60 13.94 6.36
C THR A 375 -6.54 12.76 6.59
N GLY A 376 -7.77 12.97 7.07
CA GLY A 376 -8.78 11.93 7.27
C GLY A 376 -9.16 11.15 6.00
N ARG A 377 -8.87 11.69 4.80
CA ARG A 377 -9.06 10.99 3.52
C ARG A 377 -7.99 9.94 3.24
N LEU A 378 -6.80 10.10 3.80
CA LEU A 378 -5.70 9.15 3.65
C LEU A 378 -5.93 7.91 4.50
N TRP A 379 -5.53 6.74 3.98
CA TRP A 379 -5.57 5.48 4.72
C TRP A 379 -4.69 5.56 5.97
N TYR A 380 -5.13 4.91 7.03
CA TYR A 380 -4.44 4.95 8.33
C TYR A 380 -3.01 4.38 8.23
N GLU A 381 -2.83 3.35 7.41
CA GLU A 381 -1.55 2.69 7.17
C GLU A 381 -0.53 3.63 6.49
N ILE A 382 -0.96 4.44 5.53
CA ILE A 382 -0.10 5.42 4.84
C ILE A 382 0.43 6.46 5.84
N LYS A 383 -0.40 6.86 6.81
CA LYS A 383 0.01 7.80 7.87
C LYS A 383 1.06 7.21 8.80
N ILE A 384 0.88 5.94 9.18
CA ILE A 384 1.87 5.22 9.98
C ILE A 384 3.18 5.09 9.20
N LEU A 385 3.13 4.68 7.93
CA LEU A 385 4.32 4.57 7.08
C LEU A 385 5.04 5.92 6.90
N ALA A 386 4.28 7.00 6.72
CA ALA A 386 4.84 8.35 6.61
C ALA A 386 5.62 8.76 7.87
N VAL A 387 5.27 8.24 9.06
CA VAL A 387 6.04 8.44 10.30
C VAL A 387 7.18 7.44 10.41
N LEU A 388 6.92 6.15 10.17
CA LEU A 388 7.89 5.06 10.37
C LEU A 388 9.10 5.14 9.44
N VAL A 389 8.93 5.59 8.20
CA VAL A 389 10.05 5.66 7.24
C VAL A 389 11.09 6.71 7.70
N PRO A 390 10.74 7.99 7.92
CA PRO A 390 11.69 8.97 8.45
C PRO A 390 12.20 8.61 9.85
N ALA A 391 11.36 8.03 10.73
CA ALA A 391 11.79 7.56 12.04
C ALA A 391 12.78 6.39 11.96
N GLY A 392 12.60 5.47 11.00
CA GLY A 392 13.52 4.36 10.75
C GLY A 392 14.86 4.83 10.17
N VAL A 393 14.84 5.85 9.30
CA VAL A 393 16.06 6.53 8.84
C VAL A 393 16.77 7.21 10.01
N LEU A 394 16.02 7.89 10.87
CA LEU A 394 16.56 8.52 12.09
C LEU A 394 17.20 7.48 13.01
N VAL A 395 16.51 6.37 13.29
CA VAL A 395 17.07 5.27 14.08
C VAL A 395 18.29 4.67 13.38
N TYR A 396 18.29 4.51 12.06
CA TYR A 396 19.45 3.98 11.34
C TYR A 396 20.69 4.85 11.49
N TYR A 397 20.55 6.18 11.43
CA TYR A 397 21.67 7.09 11.69
C TYR A 397 22.01 7.19 13.18
N MET A 398 21.04 7.05 14.08
CA MET A 398 21.28 7.07 15.53
C MET A 398 21.89 5.77 16.08
N VAL A 399 21.65 4.61 15.46
CA VAL A 399 22.14 3.32 15.96
C VAL A 399 23.67 3.25 15.98
N PRO A 400 24.41 3.61 14.91
CA PRO A 400 25.87 3.73 14.97
C PRO A 400 26.31 4.70 16.05
N ILE A 401 25.63 5.85 16.18
CA ILE A 401 25.93 6.88 17.19
C ILE A 401 25.78 6.34 18.63
N VAL A 402 24.70 5.59 18.92
CA VAL A 402 24.44 5.00 20.24
C VAL A 402 25.32 3.77 20.49
N ASN A 403 25.45 2.88 19.50
CA ASN A 403 26.34 1.73 19.58
C ASN A 403 27.78 2.18 19.76
N SER A 404 28.20 3.27 19.16
CA SER A 404 29.54 3.80 19.37
C SER A 404 29.74 4.15 20.87
N LYS A 405 28.76 4.75 21.59
CA LYS A 405 28.86 4.95 23.06
C LYS A 405 28.83 3.64 23.87
N VAL A 406 28.10 2.63 23.43
CA VAL A 406 27.99 1.33 24.14
C VAL A 406 29.19 0.41 23.85
N PHE A 407 29.70 0.42 22.62
CA PHE A 407 30.89 -0.32 22.18
C PHE A 407 32.19 0.43 22.53
N GLY A 408 32.19 1.76 22.72
CA GLY A 408 33.31 2.45 23.39
C GLY A 408 33.51 1.98 24.84
N ILE A 409 32.47 1.39 25.45
CA ILE A 409 32.51 0.77 26.79
C ILE A 409 32.77 -0.76 26.71
N LEU A 410 32.65 -1.39 25.52
CA LEU A 410 32.69 -2.85 25.35
C LEU A 410 33.64 -3.36 24.25
N ASP A 411 34.35 -2.50 23.52
CA ASP A 411 35.02 -2.89 22.27
C ASP A 411 36.40 -2.26 22.12
N THR A 412 37.33 -2.85 22.85
CA THR A 412 38.76 -2.88 22.51
C THR A 412 39.08 -3.91 21.42
N THR A 413 38.09 -4.44 20.69
CA THR A 413 38.28 -5.65 19.86
C THR A 413 37.91 -5.53 18.37
N LEU A 414 37.16 -4.51 17.93
CA LEU A 414 36.72 -4.39 16.54
C LEU A 414 37.41 -3.28 15.72
N ILE A 415 38.52 -2.75 16.21
CA ILE A 415 39.49 -1.99 15.39
C ILE A 415 40.44 -2.94 14.63
N VAL A 416 40.51 -4.22 15.00
CA VAL A 416 41.47 -5.18 14.44
C VAL A 416 41.14 -5.63 13.01
N THR A 417 39.91 -5.49 12.52
CA THR A 417 39.54 -6.04 11.20
C THR A 417 39.58 -5.05 10.04
N TYR A 418 39.77 -3.75 10.28
CA TYR A 418 40.01 -2.76 9.22
C TYR A 418 41.47 -2.31 9.13
N ASP A 419 42.33 -2.80 10.04
CA ASP A 419 43.74 -2.41 10.15
C ASP A 419 44.71 -3.39 9.45
N MET A 420 44.21 -4.39 8.71
CA MET A 420 45.05 -5.28 7.89
C MET A 420 45.64 -4.60 6.63
N ALA A 421 45.46 -3.30 6.45
CA ALA A 421 46.08 -2.51 5.39
C ALA A 421 47.00 -1.37 5.91
N ALA A 422 47.20 -1.24 7.22
CA ALA A 422 48.11 -0.26 7.80
C ALA A 422 49.04 -0.95 8.80
N SER A 423 49.98 -1.74 8.27
CA SER A 423 51.11 -2.25 9.04
C SER A 423 52.10 -1.11 9.34
N GLU A 424 51.74 -0.15 10.21
CA GLU A 424 52.67 0.81 10.83
C GLU A 424 52.01 1.74 11.88
N ALA A 425 50.93 1.32 12.55
CA ALA A 425 50.28 2.14 13.58
C ALA A 425 50.12 1.38 14.90
N GLN A 426 51.23 0.96 15.51
CA GLN A 426 51.23 0.72 16.95
C GLN A 426 51.19 2.07 17.68
N ASN A 427 50.22 2.24 18.59
CA ASN A 427 50.13 3.23 19.68
C ASN A 427 49.28 4.50 19.56
N LEU A 428 48.12 4.50 18.87
CA LEU A 428 47.21 5.65 19.00
C LEU A 428 45.75 5.26 19.23
N ASN A 429 45.33 5.34 20.49
CA ASN A 429 43.95 5.19 20.94
C ASN A 429 43.13 6.47 20.61
N TYR A 430 42.86 6.70 19.32
CA TYR A 430 42.07 7.85 18.81
C TYR A 430 40.54 7.68 19.00
N GLY A 431 40.09 6.62 19.67
CA GLY A 431 38.70 6.16 19.67
C GLY A 431 37.66 7.10 20.29
N ASN A 432 38.04 7.96 21.25
CA ASN A 432 37.07 8.80 21.97
C ASN A 432 36.87 10.22 21.39
N LEU A 433 37.88 10.79 20.72
CA LEU A 433 37.82 12.19 20.25
C LEU A 433 37.02 12.33 18.95
N PHE A 434 37.26 11.40 17.99
CA PHE A 434 36.42 11.31 16.80
C PHE A 434 34.98 10.99 17.16
N HIS A 435 34.77 10.29 18.27
CA HIS A 435 33.46 9.86 18.71
C HIS A 435 32.55 10.98 19.16
N ASP A 436 33.03 11.85 20.04
CA ASP A 436 32.23 12.96 20.57
C ASP A 436 32.04 14.06 19.52
N ILE A 437 33.03 14.29 18.65
CA ILE A 437 32.93 15.20 17.50
C ILE A 437 31.95 14.65 16.46
N TYR A 438 32.03 13.35 16.14
CA TYR A 438 31.09 12.67 15.23
C TYR A 438 29.69 12.61 15.83
N TYR A 439 29.54 12.42 17.15
CA TYR A 439 28.27 12.47 17.86
C TYR A 439 27.64 13.87 17.78
N GLN A 440 28.44 14.93 17.98
CA GLN A 440 28.00 16.31 17.84
C GLN A 440 27.59 16.65 16.40
N LEU A 441 28.44 16.37 15.40
CA LEU A 441 28.13 16.57 13.98
C LEU A 441 26.88 15.80 13.56
N SER A 442 26.75 14.55 14.00
CA SER A 442 25.62 13.70 13.64
C SER A 442 24.31 14.15 14.29
N LEU A 443 24.32 14.55 15.57
CA LEU A 443 23.12 15.12 16.20
C LEU A 443 22.73 16.45 15.55
N MET A 444 23.72 17.27 15.17
CA MET A 444 23.48 18.55 14.50
C MET A 444 22.80 18.37 13.14
N GLU A 445 23.22 17.39 12.35
CA GLU A 445 22.67 17.07 11.02
C GLU A 445 21.30 16.36 11.09
N LEU A 446 20.99 15.64 12.17
CA LEU A 446 19.72 14.92 12.33
C LEU A 446 18.57 15.79 12.86
N ARG A 447 18.83 17.03 13.32
CA ARG A 447 17.79 17.95 13.84
C ARG A 447 16.61 18.17 12.87
N PRO A 448 16.82 18.45 11.56
CA PRO A 448 15.71 18.61 10.62
C PRO A 448 14.84 17.34 10.52
N LEU A 449 15.47 16.16 10.57
CA LEU A 449 14.76 14.88 10.51
C LEU A 449 13.93 14.64 11.79
N ILE A 450 14.47 14.97 12.97
CA ILE A 450 13.74 14.92 14.26
C ILE A 450 12.50 15.82 14.19
N LEU A 451 12.64 17.05 13.70
CA LEU A 451 11.53 18.00 13.56
C LEU A 451 10.49 17.53 12.53
N CYS A 452 10.92 16.94 11.42
CA CYS A 452 10.03 16.32 10.44
C CYS A 452 9.20 15.19 11.06
N VAL A 453 9.85 14.26 11.78
CA VAL A 453 9.16 13.16 12.49
C VAL A 453 8.18 13.72 13.52
N PHE A 454 8.56 14.73 14.29
CA PHE A 454 7.68 15.40 15.25
C PHE A 454 6.41 15.95 14.57
N TRP A 455 6.54 16.68 13.47
CA TRP A 455 5.38 17.25 12.77
C TRP A 455 4.49 16.19 12.12
N LEU A 456 5.08 15.09 11.62
CA LEU A 456 4.32 13.95 11.11
C LEU A 456 3.52 13.27 12.22
N ILE A 457 4.14 13.02 13.38
CA ILE A 457 3.44 12.50 14.57
C ILE A 457 2.33 13.46 14.98
N TRP A 458 2.60 14.76 15.02
CA TRP A 458 1.60 15.77 15.36
C TRP A 458 0.39 15.73 14.41
N LEU A 459 0.60 15.55 13.10
CA LEU A 459 -0.48 15.38 12.11
C LEU A 459 -1.33 14.13 12.39
N VAL A 460 -0.68 12.99 12.66
CA VAL A 460 -1.37 11.73 13.00
C VAL A 460 -2.20 11.87 14.28
N VAL A 461 -1.62 12.48 15.32
CA VAL A 461 -2.30 12.72 16.60
C VAL A 461 -3.45 13.72 16.44
N ASN A 462 -3.26 14.79 15.66
CA ASN A 462 -4.30 15.79 15.39
C ASN A 462 -5.49 15.17 14.63
N ASP A 463 -5.22 14.31 13.66
CA ASP A 463 -6.25 13.56 12.94
C ASP A 463 -7.00 12.59 13.85
N ALA A 464 -6.28 11.78 14.64
CA ALA A 464 -6.87 10.80 15.57
C ALA A 464 -7.77 11.46 16.63
N ARG A 465 -7.39 12.65 17.13
CA ARG A 465 -8.20 13.41 18.11
C ARG A 465 -9.50 13.97 17.51
N LEU A 466 -9.48 14.38 16.25
CA LEU A 466 -10.61 15.06 15.61
C LEU A 466 -11.53 14.10 14.82
N ASN A 467 -10.98 12.97 14.35
CA ASN A 467 -11.71 11.93 13.64
C ASN A 467 -11.71 10.63 14.47
N SER A 468 -12.75 10.38 15.26
CA SER A 468 -12.84 9.20 16.14
C SER A 468 -12.93 7.84 15.40
N LYS A 469 -13.20 7.86 14.10
CA LYS A 469 -13.37 6.66 13.24
C LYS A 469 -12.26 6.49 12.20
N VAL A 470 -11.07 7.07 12.39
CA VAL A 470 -9.95 6.98 11.40
C VAL A 470 -9.63 5.53 11.03
N TRP A 471 -9.69 4.61 12.00
CA TRP A 471 -9.48 3.17 11.81
C TRP A 471 -10.48 2.52 10.85
N LYS A 472 -11.70 3.05 10.71
CA LYS A 472 -12.69 2.50 9.78
C LYS A 472 -12.32 2.73 8.32
N ASN A 473 -11.46 3.72 8.04
CA ASN A 473 -10.95 4.00 6.70
C ASN A 473 -9.59 3.33 6.43
N SER A 474 -9.25 2.30 7.22
CA SER A 474 -8.10 1.42 7.04
C SER A 474 -8.25 0.56 5.79
N LEU A 475 -7.14 0.41 5.05
CA LEU A 475 -7.05 -0.53 3.94
C LEU A 475 -7.32 -1.96 4.43
N PHE A 476 -6.75 -2.35 5.58
CA PHE A 476 -6.97 -3.67 6.17
C PHE A 476 -8.44 -3.92 6.54
N VAL A 477 -9.15 -2.91 7.05
CA VAL A 477 -10.58 -3.05 7.36
C VAL A 477 -11.41 -3.21 6.08
N LYS A 478 -11.10 -2.47 5.01
CA LYS A 478 -11.76 -2.64 3.70
C LYS A 478 -11.49 -4.00 3.09
N ILE A 479 -10.24 -4.45 3.07
CA ILE A 479 -9.85 -5.79 2.61
C ILE A 479 -10.55 -6.87 3.44
N ARG A 480 -10.56 -6.76 4.76
CA ARG A 480 -11.25 -7.69 5.67
C ARG A 480 -12.75 -7.76 5.42
N ARG A 481 -13.38 -6.61 5.15
CA ARG A 481 -14.82 -6.54 4.85
C ARG A 481 -15.15 -7.22 3.53
N ASN A 482 -14.39 -6.94 2.47
CA ASN A 482 -14.58 -7.59 1.16
C ASN A 482 -14.30 -9.10 1.21
N LEU A 483 -13.47 -9.55 2.13
CA LEU A 483 -13.15 -10.98 2.35
C LEU A 483 -13.98 -11.60 3.49
N SER A 484 -15.06 -10.94 3.92
CA SER A 484 -15.97 -11.44 4.94
C SER A 484 -17.05 -12.33 4.32
N SER A 485 -17.24 -13.51 4.90
CA SER A 485 -18.32 -14.42 4.51
C SER A 485 -19.63 -14.16 5.28
N LYS A 486 -19.69 -13.11 6.12
CA LYS A 486 -20.86 -12.82 6.97
C LYS A 486 -22.06 -12.29 6.18
N GLU A 487 -21.82 -11.58 5.08
CA GLU A 487 -22.88 -11.01 4.23
C GLU A 487 -23.34 -12.01 3.14
N MET A 488 -22.82 -13.24 3.12
CA MET A 488 -23.17 -14.25 2.12
C MET A 488 -24.28 -15.16 2.64
N GLU A 489 -25.26 -15.44 1.80
CA GLU A 489 -26.38 -16.32 2.14
C GLU A 489 -26.01 -17.78 1.86
N TYR A 490 -25.43 -18.05 0.69
CA TYR A 490 -25.24 -19.41 0.18
C TYR A 490 -23.92 -20.09 0.63
N PRO A 491 -23.93 -21.42 0.89
CA PRO A 491 -22.74 -22.19 1.26
C PRO A 491 -21.60 -22.12 0.24
N PHE A 492 -21.95 -22.18 -1.05
CA PHE A 492 -21.01 -22.07 -2.17
C PHE A 492 -20.22 -20.75 -2.13
N GLN A 493 -20.92 -19.61 -2.01
CA GLN A 493 -20.30 -18.28 -1.92
C GLN A 493 -19.33 -18.19 -0.72
N LYS A 494 -19.74 -18.73 0.44
CA LYS A 494 -18.90 -18.77 1.65
C LYS A 494 -17.64 -19.61 1.45
N ARG A 495 -17.75 -20.79 0.80
CA ARG A 495 -16.60 -21.66 0.49
C ARG A 495 -15.64 -20.96 -0.47
N LEU A 496 -16.17 -20.40 -1.56
CA LEU A 496 -15.42 -19.68 -2.57
C LEU A 496 -14.61 -18.55 -1.93
N VAL A 497 -15.25 -17.64 -1.17
CA VAL A 497 -14.55 -16.52 -0.54
C VAL A 497 -13.56 -16.93 0.55
N ARG A 498 -13.83 -18.00 1.31
CA ARG A 498 -12.84 -18.56 2.26
C ARG A 498 -11.59 -19.07 1.54
N ARG A 499 -11.75 -19.65 0.35
CA ARG A 499 -10.65 -20.14 -0.49
C ARG A 499 -9.87 -18.97 -1.10
N PHE A 500 -10.58 -18.00 -1.70
CA PHE A 500 -10.01 -16.78 -2.26
C PHE A 500 -9.27 -15.91 -1.24
N ARG A 501 -9.70 -15.87 0.03
CA ARG A 501 -9.06 -15.06 1.07
C ARG A 501 -7.66 -15.56 1.45
N LYS A 502 -7.36 -16.85 1.32
CA LYS A 502 -6.06 -17.40 1.74
C LYS A 502 -4.92 -16.99 0.83
N LEU A 503 -5.15 -16.82 -0.48
CA LEU A 503 -4.09 -16.47 -1.44
C LEU A 503 -3.45 -15.10 -1.24
N PRO A 504 -4.19 -13.97 -1.17
CA PRO A 504 -3.56 -12.67 -0.98
C PRO A 504 -2.81 -12.62 0.36
N VAL A 505 -3.26 -13.38 1.36
CA VAL A 505 -2.57 -13.48 2.65
C VAL A 505 -1.25 -14.25 2.50
N ILE A 506 -1.27 -15.43 1.85
CA ILE A 506 -0.04 -16.21 1.59
C ILE A 506 0.93 -15.41 0.73
N SER A 507 0.47 -14.74 -0.34
CA SER A 507 1.35 -13.94 -1.19
C SER A 507 1.99 -12.79 -0.42
N VAL A 508 1.23 -12.07 0.41
CA VAL A 508 1.76 -10.98 1.24
C VAL A 508 2.79 -11.50 2.26
N ILE A 509 2.54 -12.66 2.89
CA ILE A 509 3.51 -13.28 3.82
C ILE A 509 4.78 -13.66 3.07
N MET A 510 4.69 -14.27 1.89
CA MET A 510 5.85 -14.66 1.09
C MET A 510 6.65 -13.44 0.61
N THR A 511 5.98 -12.37 0.17
CA THR A 511 6.65 -11.11 -0.20
C THR A 511 7.33 -10.48 1.00
N ALA A 512 6.67 -10.46 2.17
CA ALA A 512 7.25 -9.94 3.40
C ALA A 512 8.49 -10.74 3.82
N LEU A 513 8.42 -12.08 3.79
CA LEU A 513 9.54 -12.98 4.06
C LEU A 513 10.74 -12.66 3.14
N LEU A 514 10.47 -12.49 1.85
CA LEU A 514 11.48 -12.20 0.83
C LEU A 514 12.13 -10.83 1.06
N LEU A 515 11.34 -9.80 1.38
CA LEU A 515 11.83 -8.49 1.75
C LEU A 515 12.67 -8.51 3.04
N THR A 516 12.28 -9.30 4.05
CA THR A 516 13.12 -9.49 5.26
C THR A 516 14.44 -10.18 4.94
N VAL A 517 14.45 -11.19 4.07
CA VAL A 517 15.69 -11.85 3.62
C VAL A 517 16.59 -10.86 2.88
N MET A 518 16.04 -10.04 1.97
CA MET A 518 16.79 -9.00 1.27
C MET A 518 17.30 -7.90 2.21
N PHE A 519 16.52 -7.51 3.20
CA PHE A 519 16.89 -6.49 4.19
C PHE A 519 18.00 -6.98 5.13
N LEU A 520 17.93 -8.23 5.59
CA LEU A 520 18.97 -8.86 6.41
C LEU A 520 20.30 -8.97 5.63
N TRP A 521 20.25 -9.14 4.31
CA TRP A 521 21.43 -9.14 3.44
C TRP A 521 22.06 -7.74 3.31
N GLY A 522 21.25 -6.69 3.13
CA GLY A 522 21.75 -5.33 2.89
C GLY A 522 22.33 -4.60 4.12
N LYS A 523 22.07 -5.09 5.34
CA LYS A 523 22.40 -4.38 6.60
C LYS A 523 23.71 -4.82 7.26
N GLY A 524 24.48 -5.71 6.64
CA GLY A 524 25.83 -5.99 7.08
C GLY A 524 25.97 -7.33 7.76
N VAL A 525 26.24 -8.35 6.94
CA VAL A 525 27.17 -9.33 7.43
C VAL A 525 28.17 -9.66 6.34
N SER A 526 29.45 -9.48 6.65
CA SER A 526 30.59 -10.00 5.91
C SER A 526 30.63 -11.53 5.97
N PHE A 527 29.50 -12.20 5.73
CA PHE A 527 29.43 -13.64 5.57
C PHE A 527 29.78 -13.95 4.12
N GLY A 528 30.83 -14.75 3.91
CA GLY A 528 31.37 -15.07 2.59
C GLY A 528 30.31 -15.56 1.58
N ALA A 529 30.69 -15.51 0.29
CA ALA A 529 29.82 -15.78 -0.86
C ALA A 529 28.93 -17.05 -0.74
N PHE A 530 29.38 -18.05 0.03
CA PHE A 530 28.66 -19.29 0.30
C PHE A 530 27.29 -19.09 1.00
N ASN A 531 27.19 -18.19 1.98
CA ASN A 531 25.93 -17.98 2.72
C ASN A 531 24.92 -17.15 1.93
N GLY A 532 25.39 -16.27 1.05
CA GLY A 532 24.54 -15.55 0.09
C GLY A 532 23.84 -16.51 -0.88
N VAL A 533 24.54 -17.53 -1.37
CA VAL A 533 23.96 -18.55 -2.27
C VAL A 533 22.84 -19.35 -1.59
N ILE A 534 22.98 -19.67 -0.30
CA ILE A 534 21.93 -20.39 0.48
C ILE A 534 20.68 -19.53 0.63
N LEU A 535 20.82 -18.23 0.93
CA LEU A 535 19.68 -17.31 1.03
C LEU A 535 18.99 -17.07 -0.32
N TRP A 536 19.75 -16.93 -1.42
CA TRP A 536 19.18 -16.79 -2.76
C TRP A 536 18.47 -18.06 -3.23
N SER A 537 19.03 -19.24 -2.92
CA SER A 537 18.38 -20.52 -3.23
C SER A 537 17.13 -20.75 -2.38
N ALA A 538 17.12 -20.37 -1.09
CA ALA A 538 15.92 -20.39 -0.25
C ALA A 538 14.85 -19.41 -0.76
N ALA A 539 15.24 -18.19 -1.15
CA ALA A 539 14.32 -17.20 -1.72
C ALA A 539 13.76 -17.68 -3.07
N ALA A 540 14.59 -18.27 -3.94
CA ALA A 540 14.15 -18.85 -5.20
C ALA A 540 13.19 -20.04 -4.97
N LEU A 541 13.48 -20.92 -4.02
CA LEU A 541 12.61 -22.05 -3.66
C LEU A 541 11.27 -21.56 -3.10
N ALA A 542 11.28 -20.50 -2.29
CA ALA A 542 10.10 -19.83 -1.77
C ALA A 542 9.24 -19.23 -2.89
N ILE A 543 9.84 -18.56 -3.88
CA ILE A 543 9.14 -18.06 -5.07
C ILE A 543 8.54 -19.22 -5.88
N LEU A 544 9.31 -20.29 -6.11
CA LEU A 544 8.85 -21.46 -6.86
C LEU A 544 7.68 -22.16 -6.15
N ALA A 545 7.74 -22.32 -4.83
CA ALA A 545 6.65 -22.88 -4.03
C ALA A 545 5.40 -21.99 -4.08
N ALA A 546 5.56 -20.67 -4.02
CA ALA A 546 4.44 -19.72 -4.17
C ALA A 546 3.81 -19.80 -5.56
N ALA A 547 4.63 -19.88 -6.63
CA ALA A 547 4.17 -20.05 -8.00
C ALA A 547 3.45 -21.40 -8.20
N ALA A 548 3.98 -22.49 -7.64
CA ALA A 548 3.34 -23.81 -7.67
C ALA A 548 1.97 -23.79 -6.97
N ALA A 549 1.89 -23.19 -5.78
CA ALA A 549 0.62 -23.01 -5.07
C ALA A 549 -0.38 -22.18 -5.88
N GLN A 550 0.09 -21.10 -6.54
CA GLN A 550 -0.74 -20.24 -7.38
C GLN A 550 -1.25 -20.96 -8.63
N THR A 551 -0.44 -21.81 -9.27
CA THR A 551 -0.87 -22.59 -10.44
C THR A 551 -1.88 -23.69 -10.08
N VAL A 552 -1.68 -24.41 -8.97
CA VAL A 552 -2.69 -25.38 -8.47
C VAL A 552 -4.01 -24.66 -8.17
N TYR A 553 -3.95 -23.47 -7.59
CA TYR A 553 -5.13 -22.67 -7.33
C TYR A 553 -5.84 -22.20 -8.61
N ILE A 554 -5.12 -21.64 -9.57
CA ILE A 554 -5.70 -21.22 -10.86
C ILE A 554 -6.37 -22.40 -11.57
N ARG A 555 -5.78 -23.59 -11.48
CA ARG A 555 -6.40 -24.82 -12.01
C ARG A 555 -7.72 -25.13 -11.31
N SER A 556 -7.77 -25.05 -9.98
CA SER A 556 -9.04 -25.19 -9.23
C SER A 556 -10.06 -24.15 -9.66
N LEU A 557 -9.64 -22.89 -9.86
CA LEU A 557 -10.55 -21.82 -10.26
C LEU A 557 -11.14 -22.03 -11.65
N ARG A 558 -10.31 -22.48 -12.60
CA ARG A 558 -10.75 -22.81 -13.95
C ARG A 558 -11.72 -24.00 -13.95
N ARG A 559 -11.54 -24.95 -13.04
CA ARG A 559 -12.49 -26.06 -12.85
C ARG A 559 -13.85 -25.51 -12.39
N ASP A 560 -13.88 -24.74 -11.31
CA ASP A 560 -15.13 -24.17 -10.76
C ASP A 560 -15.85 -23.27 -11.80
N ALA A 561 -15.11 -22.50 -12.59
CA ALA A 561 -15.68 -21.67 -13.66
C ALA A 561 -16.24 -22.50 -14.84
N ARG A 562 -15.63 -23.65 -15.15
CA ARG A 562 -16.15 -24.59 -16.15
C ARG A 562 -17.42 -25.25 -15.64
N ASP A 563 -17.41 -25.76 -14.41
CA ASP A 563 -18.58 -26.38 -13.79
C ASP A 563 -19.78 -25.39 -13.74
N MET A 564 -19.53 -24.09 -13.52
CA MET A 564 -20.55 -23.04 -13.64
C MET A 564 -21.04 -22.85 -15.08
N GLY A 565 -20.14 -22.86 -16.06
CA GLY A 565 -20.48 -22.77 -17.47
C GLY A 565 -21.38 -23.93 -17.91
N ASP A 566 -20.99 -25.16 -17.56
CA ASP A 566 -21.73 -26.37 -17.89
C ASP A 566 -23.15 -26.33 -17.27
N LEU A 567 -23.30 -25.85 -16.03
CA LEU A 567 -24.62 -25.67 -15.40
C LEU A 567 -25.47 -24.61 -16.12
N VAL A 568 -24.86 -23.51 -16.57
CA VAL A 568 -25.55 -22.47 -17.34
C VAL A 568 -25.99 -23.00 -18.71
N ASP A 569 -25.14 -23.77 -19.38
CA ASP A 569 -25.46 -24.40 -20.67
C ASP A 569 -26.61 -25.41 -20.51
N GLN A 570 -26.62 -26.18 -19.41
CA GLN A 570 -27.74 -27.06 -19.06
C GLN A 570 -29.06 -26.29 -18.89
N ILE A 571 -29.02 -25.11 -18.25
CA ILE A 571 -30.21 -24.25 -18.10
C ILE A 571 -30.71 -23.76 -19.46
N TYR A 572 -29.80 -23.39 -20.37
CA TYR A 572 -30.17 -23.00 -21.73
C TYR A 572 -30.77 -24.16 -22.52
N ALA A 573 -30.18 -25.36 -22.44
CA ALA A 573 -30.71 -26.57 -23.09
C ALA A 573 -32.14 -26.88 -22.65
N VAL A 574 -32.40 -26.89 -21.33
CA VAL A 574 -33.74 -27.12 -20.77
C VAL A 574 -34.74 -26.05 -21.24
N ARG A 575 -34.31 -24.78 -21.32
CA ARG A 575 -35.14 -23.68 -21.82
C ARG A 575 -35.51 -23.85 -23.30
N GLU A 576 -34.62 -24.39 -24.11
CA GLU A 576 -34.85 -24.65 -25.53
C GLU A 576 -35.64 -25.93 -25.79
N GLY A 577 -35.97 -26.69 -24.74
CA GLY A 577 -36.76 -27.92 -24.82
C GLY A 577 -35.93 -29.19 -25.01
N ASP A 578 -34.60 -29.10 -24.94
CA ASP A 578 -33.72 -30.28 -24.91
C ASP A 578 -33.73 -30.90 -23.50
N MET A 579 -34.38 -32.05 -23.39
CA MET A 579 -34.58 -32.79 -22.13
C MET A 579 -33.81 -34.12 -22.10
N GLU A 580 -32.94 -34.41 -23.07
CA GLU A 580 -32.36 -35.75 -23.24
C GLU A 580 -31.08 -35.97 -22.40
N ALA A 581 -30.22 -34.97 -22.29
CA ALA A 581 -28.88 -35.14 -21.70
C ALA A 581 -28.78 -34.63 -20.25
N PRO A 582 -28.45 -35.48 -19.26
CA PRO A 582 -28.18 -35.01 -17.89
C PRO A 582 -26.76 -34.47 -17.77
N LEU A 583 -26.62 -33.31 -17.12
CA LEU A 583 -25.31 -32.86 -16.66
C LEU A 583 -24.90 -33.69 -15.45
N ASN A 584 -23.70 -34.27 -15.51
CA ASN A 584 -23.13 -35.02 -14.40
C ASN A 584 -21.80 -34.39 -13.99
N LEU A 585 -21.81 -33.69 -12.86
CA LEU A 585 -20.58 -33.22 -12.24
C LEU A 585 -20.07 -34.25 -11.21
N PRO A 586 -18.74 -34.41 -11.09
CA PRO A 586 -18.11 -35.23 -10.07
C PRO A 586 -18.64 -34.93 -8.66
N ALA A 587 -18.69 -35.93 -7.78
CA ALA A 587 -19.16 -35.77 -6.40
C ALA A 587 -18.30 -34.82 -5.55
N ASP A 588 -17.05 -34.56 -5.97
CA ASP A 588 -16.16 -33.57 -5.35
C ASP A 588 -16.40 -32.13 -5.87
N SER A 589 -17.29 -31.94 -6.85
CA SER A 589 -17.64 -30.61 -7.35
C SER A 589 -18.49 -29.84 -6.33
N ASP A 590 -18.13 -28.58 -6.12
CA ASP A 590 -18.88 -27.67 -5.25
C ASP A 590 -20.29 -27.34 -5.78
N LEU A 591 -20.59 -27.67 -7.05
CA LEU A 591 -21.89 -27.49 -7.73
C LEU A 591 -22.67 -28.79 -7.91
N HIS A 592 -22.19 -29.92 -7.39
CA HIS A 592 -22.84 -31.22 -7.52
C HIS A 592 -24.32 -31.17 -7.10
N ASP A 593 -24.62 -30.63 -5.92
CA ASP A 593 -26.01 -30.52 -5.41
C ASP A 593 -26.90 -29.66 -6.32
N ALA A 594 -26.34 -28.60 -6.91
CA ALA A 594 -27.08 -27.70 -7.80
C ALA A 594 -27.42 -28.40 -9.13
N VAL A 595 -26.49 -29.20 -9.66
CA VAL A 595 -26.70 -30.02 -10.85
C VAL A 595 -27.72 -31.12 -10.59
N THR A 596 -27.66 -31.78 -9.43
CA THR A 596 -28.65 -32.78 -9.03
C THR A 596 -30.06 -32.18 -8.98
N CYS A 597 -30.22 -31.02 -8.34
CA CYS A 597 -31.50 -30.31 -8.31
C CYS A 597 -31.97 -29.90 -9.72
N MET A 598 -31.06 -29.46 -10.59
CA MET A 598 -31.40 -29.13 -11.99
C MET A 598 -31.89 -30.37 -12.76
N ASN A 599 -31.24 -31.52 -12.57
CA ASN A 599 -31.64 -32.78 -13.19
C ASN A 599 -33.02 -33.24 -12.68
N GLU A 600 -33.33 -33.08 -11.39
CA GLU A 600 -34.66 -33.35 -10.82
C GLU A 600 -35.74 -32.45 -11.43
N VAL A 601 -35.46 -31.15 -11.60
CA VAL A 601 -36.39 -30.21 -12.25
C VAL A 601 -36.65 -30.60 -13.70
N ARG A 602 -35.60 -30.95 -14.44
CA ARG A 602 -35.72 -31.42 -15.83
C ARG A 602 -36.56 -32.70 -15.91
N GLU A 603 -36.32 -33.66 -15.03
CA GLU A 603 -37.07 -34.93 -15.02
C GLU A 603 -38.56 -34.68 -14.73
N GLY A 604 -38.86 -33.89 -13.70
CA GLY A 604 -40.26 -33.54 -13.38
C GLY A 604 -40.96 -32.77 -14.50
N MET A 605 -40.24 -31.93 -15.25
CA MET A 605 -40.80 -31.24 -16.40
C MET A 605 -41.06 -32.19 -17.58
N LYS A 606 -40.15 -33.15 -17.83
CA LYS A 606 -40.35 -34.19 -18.84
C LYS A 606 -41.56 -35.06 -18.53
N GLU A 607 -41.69 -35.55 -17.29
CA GLU A 607 -42.85 -36.33 -16.85
C GLU A 607 -44.16 -35.57 -17.03
N ALA A 608 -44.19 -34.28 -16.68
CA ALA A 608 -45.37 -33.44 -16.85
C ALA A 608 -45.79 -33.29 -18.32
N ILE A 609 -44.82 -33.15 -19.23
CA ILE A 609 -45.08 -33.07 -20.68
C ILE A 609 -45.60 -34.42 -21.20
N ASP A 610 -44.96 -35.53 -20.82
CA ASP A 610 -45.37 -36.87 -21.26
C ASP A 610 -46.79 -37.22 -20.79
N GLU A 611 -47.15 -36.87 -19.55
CA GLU A 611 -48.50 -37.08 -19.02
C GLU A 611 -49.54 -36.20 -19.74
N GLN A 612 -49.20 -34.95 -20.07
CA GLN A 612 -50.06 -34.06 -20.87
C GLN A 612 -50.35 -34.68 -22.25
N VAL A 613 -49.31 -35.15 -22.95
CA VAL A 613 -49.44 -35.78 -24.28
C VAL A 613 -50.28 -37.06 -24.19
N ARG A 614 -50.06 -37.87 -23.15
CA ARG A 614 -50.84 -39.09 -22.91
C ARG A 614 -52.31 -38.78 -22.64
N SER A 615 -52.60 -37.77 -21.83
CA SER A 615 -53.97 -37.34 -21.51
C SER A 615 -54.72 -36.90 -22.76
N GLU A 616 -54.09 -36.12 -23.64
CA GLU A 616 -54.69 -35.71 -24.90
C GLU A 616 -54.99 -36.91 -25.81
N ARG A 617 -54.05 -37.85 -25.98
CA ARG A 617 -54.29 -39.07 -26.76
C ARG A 617 -55.45 -39.91 -26.22
N MET A 618 -55.54 -40.04 -24.90
CA MET A 618 -56.62 -40.82 -24.26
C MET A 618 -58.01 -40.20 -24.49
N LYS A 619 -58.13 -38.86 -24.48
CA LYS A 619 -59.40 -38.17 -24.80
C LYS A 619 -59.91 -38.53 -26.19
N VAL A 620 -58.99 -38.64 -27.15
CA VAL A 620 -59.30 -38.91 -28.56
C VAL A 620 -59.73 -40.35 -28.75
N GLU A 621 -58.98 -41.29 -28.18
CA GLU A 621 -59.28 -42.72 -28.22
C GLU A 621 -60.66 -43.01 -27.60
N LEU A 622 -60.99 -42.37 -26.48
CA LEU A 622 -62.29 -42.50 -25.83
C LEU A 622 -63.44 -42.07 -26.75
N ILE A 623 -63.31 -40.91 -27.41
CA ILE A 623 -64.36 -40.41 -28.31
C ILE A 623 -64.52 -41.32 -29.53
N ALA A 624 -63.41 -41.83 -30.08
CA ALA A 624 -63.44 -42.77 -31.20
C ALA A 624 -64.20 -44.06 -30.84
N ASN A 625 -63.92 -44.63 -29.66
CA ASN A 625 -64.58 -45.84 -29.17
C ASN A 625 -66.07 -45.61 -28.93
N VAL A 626 -66.45 -44.52 -28.25
CA VAL A 626 -67.86 -44.18 -28.01
C VAL A 626 -68.64 -43.99 -29.32
N SER A 627 -68.02 -43.35 -30.32
CA SER A 627 -68.66 -43.11 -31.63
C SER A 627 -68.96 -44.43 -32.35
N HIS A 628 -68.04 -45.39 -32.30
CA HIS A 628 -68.23 -46.72 -32.89
C HIS A 628 -69.39 -47.48 -32.23
N ASP A 629 -69.47 -47.43 -30.90
CA ASP A 629 -70.49 -48.13 -30.13
C ASP A 629 -71.90 -47.55 -30.32
N ILE A 630 -72.02 -46.27 -30.67
CA ILE A 630 -73.31 -45.64 -31.02
C ILE A 630 -73.73 -45.96 -32.46
N LYS A 631 -72.78 -46.03 -33.41
CA LYS A 631 -73.07 -46.27 -34.83
C LYS A 631 -73.75 -47.62 -35.08
N THR A 632 -73.35 -48.64 -34.34
CA THR A 632 -73.85 -50.02 -34.48
C THR A 632 -75.35 -50.14 -34.20
N PRO A 633 -75.88 -49.81 -33.00
CA PRO A 633 -77.32 -49.88 -32.72
C PRO A 633 -78.14 -48.91 -33.59
N LEU A 634 -77.58 -47.76 -33.95
CA LEU A 634 -78.25 -46.80 -34.81
C LEU A 634 -78.49 -47.32 -36.23
N THR A 635 -77.53 -48.05 -36.79
CA THR A 635 -77.67 -48.68 -38.10
C THR A 635 -78.83 -49.69 -38.10
N SER A 636 -79.00 -50.43 -36.99
CA SER A 636 -80.15 -51.32 -36.82
C SER A 636 -81.48 -50.56 -36.74
N ILE A 637 -81.54 -49.43 -36.03
CA ILE A 637 -82.75 -48.59 -35.95
C ILE A 637 -83.15 -48.10 -37.34
N ILE A 638 -82.20 -47.58 -38.12
CA ILE A 638 -82.46 -47.11 -39.50
C ILE A 638 -83.00 -48.24 -40.36
N SER A 639 -82.37 -49.42 -40.33
CA SER A 639 -82.82 -50.57 -41.11
C SER A 639 -84.23 -51.03 -40.73
N TYR A 640 -84.58 -51.06 -39.44
CA TYR A 640 -85.96 -51.39 -39.03
C TYR A 640 -86.97 -50.35 -39.49
N VAL A 641 -86.61 -49.06 -39.47
CA VAL A 641 -87.48 -47.99 -39.98
C VAL A 641 -87.68 -48.10 -41.50
N GLU A 642 -86.62 -48.42 -42.25
CA GLU A 642 -86.69 -48.70 -43.69
C GLU A 642 -87.62 -49.88 -43.98
N LEU A 643 -87.49 -50.99 -43.24
CA LEU A 643 -88.37 -52.15 -43.38
C LEU A 643 -89.84 -51.82 -43.05
N LEU A 644 -90.09 -51.03 -42.00
CA LEU A 644 -91.45 -50.60 -41.64
C LEU A 644 -92.08 -49.70 -42.71
N LYS A 645 -91.29 -49.01 -43.52
CA LYS A 645 -91.75 -48.13 -44.60
C LYS A 645 -92.24 -48.90 -45.82
N GLU A 646 -91.79 -50.15 -45.99
CA GLU A 646 -92.19 -51.04 -47.10
C GLU A 646 -93.55 -51.74 -46.86
N GLU A 647 -94.13 -51.64 -45.67
CA GLU A 647 -95.42 -52.26 -45.32
C GLU A 647 -96.63 -51.49 -45.91
N GLU A 648 -97.42 -52.14 -46.76
CA GLU A 648 -98.48 -51.50 -47.56
C GLU A 648 -99.78 -51.19 -46.77
N GLU A 649 -100.06 -51.87 -45.66
CA GLU A 649 -101.32 -51.80 -44.88
C GLU A 649 -101.22 -51.02 -43.54
N LEU A 650 -100.38 -49.99 -43.45
CA LEU A 650 -100.25 -49.19 -42.22
C LEU A 650 -101.26 -48.04 -42.12
N PRO A 651 -101.85 -47.77 -40.93
CA PRO A 651 -102.65 -46.57 -40.68
C PRO A 651 -101.85 -45.28 -40.92
N ASP A 652 -102.49 -44.22 -41.43
CA ASP A 652 -101.81 -42.97 -41.81
C ASP A 652 -100.98 -42.36 -40.66
N HIS A 653 -101.51 -42.36 -39.44
CA HIS A 653 -100.78 -41.86 -38.25
C HIS A 653 -99.51 -42.67 -37.92
N VAL A 654 -99.45 -43.96 -38.29
CA VAL A 654 -98.26 -44.80 -38.11
C VAL A 654 -97.21 -44.49 -39.17
N LYS A 655 -97.63 -44.21 -40.41
CA LYS A 655 -96.75 -43.74 -41.49
C LYS A 655 -96.08 -42.41 -41.11
N ASP A 656 -96.83 -41.51 -40.49
CA ASP A 656 -96.28 -40.26 -39.95
C ASP A 656 -95.21 -40.51 -38.87
N TYR A 657 -95.46 -41.45 -37.94
CA TYR A 657 -94.46 -41.83 -36.93
C TYR A 657 -93.21 -42.47 -37.53
N ILE A 658 -93.35 -43.32 -38.55
CA ILE A 658 -92.21 -43.92 -39.26
C ILE A 658 -91.38 -42.85 -39.96
N SER A 659 -92.03 -41.89 -40.63
CA SER A 659 -91.33 -40.75 -41.26
C SER A 659 -90.57 -39.89 -40.23
N ILE A 660 -91.16 -39.66 -39.06
CA ILE A 660 -90.47 -38.98 -37.96
C ILE A 660 -89.28 -39.80 -37.47
N LEU A 661 -89.43 -41.10 -37.23
CA LEU A 661 -88.34 -41.98 -36.78
C LEU A 661 -87.20 -42.05 -37.80
N GLU A 662 -87.51 -42.08 -39.09
CA GLU A 662 -86.53 -42.04 -40.19
C GLU A 662 -85.71 -40.75 -40.12
N SER A 663 -86.40 -39.61 -40.07
CA SER A 663 -85.77 -38.29 -39.95
C SER A 663 -84.89 -38.19 -38.71
N LYS A 664 -85.37 -38.64 -37.53
CA LYS A 664 -84.60 -38.58 -36.27
C LYS A 664 -83.39 -39.52 -36.28
N SER A 665 -83.53 -40.73 -36.82
CA SER A 665 -82.45 -41.73 -36.86
C SER A 665 -81.36 -41.32 -37.84
N GLN A 666 -81.74 -40.83 -39.02
CA GLN A 666 -80.80 -40.30 -40.00
C GLN A 666 -80.07 -39.05 -39.47
N ARG A 667 -80.77 -38.16 -38.75
CA ARG A 667 -80.14 -37.01 -38.08
C ARG A 667 -79.13 -37.44 -37.01
N LEU A 668 -79.45 -38.44 -36.20
CA LEU A 668 -78.52 -38.96 -35.19
C LEU A 668 -77.27 -39.55 -35.85
N LYS A 669 -77.42 -40.19 -37.02
CA LYS A 669 -76.29 -40.77 -37.77
C LYS A 669 -75.32 -39.70 -38.21
N THR A 670 -75.84 -38.60 -38.76
CA THR A 670 -75.02 -37.44 -39.14
C THR A 670 -74.35 -36.84 -37.92
N MET A 671 -75.07 -36.63 -36.81
CA MET A 671 -74.49 -36.04 -35.60
C MET A 671 -73.34 -36.88 -34.99
N VAL A 672 -73.48 -38.20 -34.96
CA VAL A 672 -72.42 -39.10 -34.48
C VAL A 672 -71.19 -39.04 -35.39
N GLN A 673 -71.41 -39.02 -36.70
CA GLN A 673 -70.34 -38.86 -37.68
C GLN A 673 -69.63 -37.51 -37.53
N ASP A 674 -70.38 -36.43 -37.34
CA ASP A 674 -69.87 -35.07 -37.14
C ASP A 674 -68.98 -34.97 -35.88
N VAL A 675 -69.44 -35.51 -34.74
CA VAL A 675 -68.67 -35.51 -33.49
C VAL A 675 -67.35 -36.25 -33.64
N PHE A 676 -67.38 -37.39 -34.34
CA PHE A 676 -66.19 -38.17 -34.61
C PHE A 676 -65.18 -37.41 -35.48
N GLU A 677 -65.65 -36.79 -36.56
CA GLU A 677 -64.80 -36.03 -37.48
C GLU A 677 -64.18 -34.80 -36.83
N VAL A 678 -64.96 -34.05 -36.05
CA VAL A 678 -64.47 -32.89 -35.28
C VAL A 678 -63.45 -33.31 -34.20
N SER A 679 -63.63 -34.47 -33.59
CA SER A 679 -62.71 -34.98 -32.56
C SER A 679 -61.36 -35.41 -33.15
N LYS A 680 -61.38 -36.06 -34.33
CA LYS A 680 -60.16 -36.36 -35.09
C LYS A 680 -59.45 -35.12 -35.61
N ALA A 681 -60.22 -34.12 -36.04
CA ALA A 681 -59.63 -32.86 -36.51
C ALA A 681 -58.89 -32.13 -35.37
N ALA A 682 -59.49 -32.07 -34.18
CA ALA A 682 -58.87 -31.42 -33.02
C ALA A 682 -57.66 -32.17 -32.45
N SER A 683 -57.55 -33.48 -32.67
CA SER A 683 -56.38 -34.27 -32.28
C SER A 683 -55.26 -34.28 -33.31
N GLY A 684 -55.47 -33.68 -34.48
CA GLY A 684 -54.54 -33.76 -35.60
C GLY A 684 -54.52 -35.15 -36.29
N GLU A 685 -55.42 -36.06 -35.92
CA GLU A 685 -55.52 -37.41 -36.49
C GLU A 685 -56.53 -37.51 -37.65
N LEU A 686 -57.08 -36.38 -38.11
CA LEU A 686 -57.91 -36.33 -39.31
C LEU A 686 -57.01 -36.55 -40.53
N PRO A 687 -57.17 -37.67 -41.29
CA PRO A 687 -56.46 -37.84 -42.54
C PRO A 687 -57.00 -36.80 -43.54
N VAL A 688 -56.10 -35.94 -44.00
CA VAL A 688 -56.35 -34.97 -45.07
C VAL A 688 -55.47 -35.37 -46.24
N ASN A 689 -56.04 -35.47 -47.44
CA ASN A 689 -55.27 -35.70 -48.66
C ASN A 689 -55.26 -34.41 -49.50
N PRO A 690 -54.35 -33.46 -49.21
CA PRO A 690 -54.33 -32.17 -49.89
C PRO A 690 -53.91 -32.36 -51.34
N GLU A 691 -54.79 -31.99 -52.26
CA GLU A 691 -54.56 -32.00 -53.70
C GLU A 691 -54.77 -30.59 -54.27
N THR A 692 -54.28 -30.33 -55.48
CA THR A 692 -54.51 -29.06 -56.16
C THR A 692 -55.91 -29.08 -56.75
N ILE A 693 -56.81 -28.27 -56.19
CA ILE A 693 -58.21 -28.17 -56.63
C ILE A 693 -58.54 -26.78 -57.16
N ASP A 694 -59.36 -26.71 -58.21
CA ASP A 694 -59.95 -25.46 -58.66
C ASP A 694 -61.09 -25.07 -57.72
N PHE A 695 -60.84 -24.03 -56.92
CA PHE A 695 -61.73 -23.54 -55.89
C PHE A 695 -63.04 -22.97 -56.47
N ALA A 696 -62.96 -22.31 -57.63
CA ALA A 696 -64.13 -21.78 -58.32
C ALA A 696 -65.02 -22.93 -58.83
N LYS A 697 -64.41 -23.98 -59.39
CA LYS A 697 -65.13 -25.19 -59.83
C LYS A 697 -65.79 -25.93 -58.67
N LEU A 698 -65.11 -26.11 -57.54
CA LEU A 698 -65.67 -26.75 -56.34
C LEU A 698 -66.93 -26.02 -55.84
N LEU A 699 -66.89 -24.70 -55.76
CA LEU A 699 -68.04 -23.89 -55.34
C LEU A 699 -69.22 -24.05 -56.31
N ARG A 700 -68.97 -24.02 -57.62
CA ARG A 700 -70.01 -24.22 -58.64
C ARG A 700 -70.61 -25.63 -58.58
N GLN A 701 -69.78 -26.65 -58.37
CA GLN A 701 -70.23 -28.04 -58.21
C GLN A 701 -71.12 -28.18 -56.97
N THR A 702 -70.69 -27.62 -55.84
CA THR A 702 -71.47 -27.66 -54.59
C THR A 702 -72.82 -26.97 -54.75
N LEU A 703 -72.87 -25.82 -55.44
CA LEU A 703 -74.11 -25.11 -55.74
C LEU A 703 -75.03 -25.88 -56.70
N ALA A 704 -74.47 -26.59 -57.68
CA ALA A 704 -75.23 -27.43 -58.61
C ALA A 704 -75.84 -28.65 -57.91
N ASP A 705 -75.07 -29.31 -57.04
CA ASP A 705 -75.56 -30.45 -56.26
C ASP A 705 -76.69 -30.05 -55.30
N MET A 706 -76.65 -28.82 -54.78
CA MET A 706 -77.68 -28.27 -53.89
C MET A 706 -78.82 -27.56 -54.63
N GLU A 707 -78.93 -27.67 -55.96
CA GLU A 707 -79.92 -26.93 -56.75
C GLU A 707 -81.37 -27.20 -56.32
N GLU A 708 -81.69 -28.45 -55.98
CA GLU A 708 -83.04 -28.83 -55.51
C GLU A 708 -83.36 -28.20 -54.15
N ASP A 709 -82.43 -28.26 -53.19
CA ASP A 709 -82.58 -27.64 -51.87
C ASP A 709 -82.71 -26.11 -51.99
N ILE A 710 -81.94 -25.49 -52.89
CA ILE A 710 -82.02 -24.06 -53.16
C ILE A 710 -83.39 -23.69 -53.75
N LYS A 711 -83.91 -24.47 -54.71
CA LYS A 711 -85.25 -24.23 -55.32
C LYS A 711 -86.39 -24.40 -54.33
N ASN A 712 -86.26 -25.34 -53.39
CA ASN A 712 -87.24 -25.59 -52.35
C ASN A 712 -87.15 -24.59 -51.18
N SER A 713 -86.10 -23.77 -51.13
CA SER A 713 -85.91 -22.75 -50.08
C SER A 713 -86.68 -21.45 -50.34
N ASN A 714 -86.94 -20.69 -49.28
CA ASN A 714 -87.59 -19.37 -49.35
C ASN A 714 -86.61 -18.23 -49.68
N VAL A 715 -85.40 -18.52 -50.14
CA VAL A 715 -84.33 -17.52 -50.36
C VAL A 715 -83.76 -17.56 -51.76
N ILE A 716 -83.22 -16.42 -52.22
CA ILE A 716 -82.66 -16.28 -53.56
C ILE A 716 -81.13 -16.31 -53.48
N VAL A 717 -80.51 -17.40 -53.95
CA VAL A 717 -79.05 -17.52 -54.02
C VAL A 717 -78.50 -16.71 -55.20
N ARG A 718 -77.47 -15.89 -54.94
CA ARG A 718 -76.75 -15.08 -55.92
C ARG A 718 -75.27 -15.40 -55.87
N THR A 719 -74.67 -15.67 -57.01
CA THR A 719 -73.26 -16.07 -57.10
C THR A 719 -72.41 -14.95 -57.69
N ARG A 720 -71.22 -14.76 -57.14
CA ARG A 720 -70.16 -13.90 -57.67
C ARG A 720 -68.86 -14.69 -57.67
N ILE A 721 -68.79 -15.67 -58.56
CA ILE A 721 -67.65 -16.57 -58.72
C ILE A 721 -66.99 -16.20 -60.06
N PRO A 722 -65.69 -15.84 -60.10
CA PRO A 722 -64.99 -15.50 -61.34
C PRO A 722 -64.98 -16.70 -62.30
N GLU A 723 -64.93 -16.48 -63.62
CA GLU A 723 -64.94 -17.57 -64.61
C GLU A 723 -63.61 -18.35 -64.69
N GLY A 724 -62.49 -17.70 -64.32
CA GLY A 724 -61.15 -18.29 -64.35
C GLY A 724 -60.92 -19.43 -63.34
N GLU A 725 -59.83 -20.15 -63.53
CA GLU A 725 -59.38 -21.23 -62.65
C GLU A 725 -58.57 -20.65 -61.48
N HIS A 726 -58.97 -20.98 -60.26
CA HIS A 726 -58.35 -20.49 -59.04
C HIS A 726 -57.94 -21.67 -58.17
N PHE A 727 -56.64 -21.96 -58.12
CA PHE A 727 -56.15 -23.19 -57.51
C PHE A 727 -55.76 -22.99 -56.05
N ILE A 728 -56.21 -23.93 -55.21
CA ILE A 728 -55.80 -24.06 -53.80
C ILE A 728 -55.31 -25.48 -53.52
N ARG A 729 -54.46 -25.63 -52.51
CA ARG A 729 -54.00 -26.95 -52.04
C ARG A 729 -54.83 -27.39 -50.84
N ALA A 730 -55.83 -28.25 -51.07
CA ALA A 730 -56.77 -28.70 -50.03
C ALA A 730 -57.37 -30.06 -50.38
N ASP A 731 -58.05 -30.71 -49.43
CA ASP A 731 -58.80 -31.94 -49.70
C ASP A 731 -60.18 -31.59 -50.27
N GLY A 732 -60.42 -31.95 -51.54
CA GLY A 732 -61.64 -31.59 -52.25
C GLY A 732 -62.93 -32.12 -51.59
N GLN A 733 -62.91 -33.32 -51.01
CA GLN A 733 -64.08 -33.90 -50.35
C GLN A 733 -64.40 -33.16 -49.04
N ARG A 734 -63.37 -32.77 -48.29
CA ARG A 734 -63.55 -31.99 -47.06
C ARG A 734 -64.03 -30.58 -47.37
N MET A 735 -63.46 -29.92 -48.38
CA MET A 735 -63.89 -28.59 -48.79
C MET A 735 -65.32 -28.59 -49.34
N TYR A 736 -65.72 -29.60 -50.10
CA TYR A 736 -67.13 -29.79 -50.49
C TYR A 736 -68.06 -29.77 -49.25
N ARG A 737 -67.71 -30.55 -48.22
CA ARG A 737 -68.49 -30.57 -46.96
C ARG A 737 -68.50 -29.23 -46.24
N VAL A 738 -67.39 -28.48 -46.27
CA VAL A 738 -67.35 -27.11 -45.73
C VAL A 738 -68.44 -26.27 -46.38
N PHE A 739 -68.44 -26.16 -47.72
CA PHE A 739 -69.41 -25.31 -48.42
C PHE A 739 -70.82 -25.85 -48.37
N GLN A 740 -71.02 -27.17 -48.38
CA GLN A 740 -72.32 -27.79 -48.16
C GLN A 740 -72.91 -27.34 -46.81
N ASN A 741 -72.12 -27.42 -45.73
CA ASN A 741 -72.55 -26.98 -44.40
C ASN A 741 -72.83 -25.47 -44.34
N LEU A 742 -71.98 -24.65 -44.98
CA LEU A 742 -72.17 -23.19 -45.01
C LEU A 742 -73.42 -22.78 -45.80
N ILE A 743 -73.64 -23.37 -46.97
CA ILE A 743 -74.82 -23.09 -47.82
C ILE A 743 -76.07 -23.60 -47.13
N GLN A 744 -76.06 -24.82 -46.56
CA GLN A 744 -77.21 -25.36 -45.84
C GLN A 744 -77.59 -24.50 -44.62
N ASN A 745 -76.60 -24.02 -43.87
CA ASN A 745 -76.84 -23.05 -42.79
C ASN A 745 -77.46 -21.76 -43.33
N ALA A 746 -76.95 -21.24 -44.45
CA ALA A 746 -77.51 -20.05 -45.06
C ALA A 746 -78.96 -20.26 -45.52
N LEU A 747 -79.32 -21.40 -46.12
CA LEU A 747 -80.69 -21.69 -46.54
C LEU A 747 -81.66 -21.83 -45.36
N GLN A 748 -81.20 -22.43 -44.25
CA GLN A 748 -82.04 -22.71 -43.08
C GLN A 748 -82.30 -21.48 -42.20
N TYR A 749 -81.30 -20.62 -42.00
CA TYR A 749 -81.35 -19.54 -41.00
C TYR A 749 -81.53 -18.14 -41.60
N SER A 750 -81.70 -18.03 -42.91
CA SER A 750 -81.91 -16.74 -43.57
C SER A 750 -83.32 -16.21 -43.40
N LEU A 751 -83.45 -14.89 -43.36
CA LEU A 751 -84.73 -14.18 -43.42
C LEU A 751 -85.47 -14.55 -44.71
N GLU A 752 -86.76 -14.89 -44.61
CA GLU A 752 -87.57 -15.27 -45.77
C GLU A 752 -87.61 -14.17 -46.84
N GLY A 753 -87.49 -14.56 -48.11
CA GLY A 753 -87.46 -13.63 -49.25
C GLY A 753 -86.15 -12.84 -49.40
N SER A 754 -85.16 -13.06 -48.53
CA SER A 754 -83.84 -12.44 -48.63
C SER A 754 -82.93 -13.13 -49.66
N ARG A 755 -81.68 -12.65 -49.76
CA ARG A 755 -80.68 -13.16 -50.70
C ARG A 755 -79.51 -13.77 -49.94
N VAL A 756 -79.05 -14.93 -50.40
CA VAL A 756 -77.78 -15.53 -49.98
C VAL A 756 -76.74 -15.25 -51.06
N TYR A 757 -75.61 -14.65 -50.70
CA TYR A 757 -74.51 -14.36 -51.63
C TYR A 757 -73.38 -15.37 -51.44
N VAL A 758 -73.01 -16.05 -52.51
CA VAL A 758 -71.82 -16.91 -52.55
C VAL A 758 -70.79 -16.26 -53.47
N SER A 759 -69.67 -15.83 -52.91
CA SER A 759 -68.60 -15.15 -53.67
C SER A 759 -67.26 -15.83 -53.51
N LEU A 760 -66.40 -15.64 -54.51
CA LEU A 760 -64.98 -15.96 -54.44
C LEU A 760 -64.22 -14.71 -54.88
N GLU A 761 -63.36 -14.21 -54.01
CA GLU A 761 -62.56 -13.00 -54.27
C GLU A 761 -61.07 -13.30 -54.05
N GLU A 762 -60.24 -12.81 -54.95
CA GLU A 762 -58.78 -12.85 -54.82
C GLU A 762 -58.28 -11.50 -54.28
N LYS A 763 -57.50 -11.54 -53.20
CA LYS A 763 -56.91 -10.35 -52.59
C LYS A 763 -55.51 -10.65 -52.08
N LYS A 764 -54.49 -10.05 -52.72
CA LYS A 764 -53.08 -10.17 -52.31
C LYS A 764 -52.57 -11.62 -52.26
N GLY A 765 -52.95 -12.46 -53.21
CA GLY A 765 -52.54 -13.88 -53.28
C GLY A 765 -53.27 -14.81 -52.31
N LEU A 766 -54.37 -14.33 -51.70
CA LEU A 766 -55.30 -15.13 -50.92
C LEU A 766 -56.64 -15.20 -51.66
N LEU A 767 -57.16 -16.42 -51.81
CA LEU A 767 -58.49 -16.70 -52.33
C LEU A 767 -59.45 -16.84 -51.16
N THR A 768 -60.43 -15.95 -51.08
CA THR A 768 -61.47 -15.98 -50.04
C THR A 768 -62.80 -16.34 -50.67
N ALA A 769 -63.32 -17.51 -50.32
CA ALA A 769 -64.71 -17.87 -50.59
C ALA A 769 -65.57 -17.43 -49.42
N SER A 770 -66.70 -16.77 -49.68
CA SER A 770 -67.62 -16.34 -48.64
C SER A 770 -69.07 -16.73 -48.94
N VAL A 771 -69.79 -17.13 -47.90
CA VAL A 771 -71.25 -17.33 -47.91
C VAL A 771 -71.85 -16.30 -46.98
N THR A 772 -72.59 -15.36 -47.54
CA THR A 772 -73.19 -14.23 -46.82
C THR A 772 -74.70 -14.31 -46.86
N ASN A 773 -75.36 -14.20 -45.72
CA ASN A 773 -76.80 -14.18 -45.62
C ASN A 773 -77.32 -13.18 -44.58
N THR A 774 -78.59 -12.80 -44.68
CA THR A 774 -79.28 -12.03 -43.64
C THR A 774 -80.03 -12.99 -42.74
N SER A 775 -79.68 -13.03 -41.45
CA SER A 775 -80.31 -13.92 -40.47
C SER A 775 -81.79 -13.58 -40.26
N ALA A 776 -82.62 -14.60 -40.02
CA ALA A 776 -84.02 -14.43 -39.62
C ALA A 776 -84.17 -13.96 -38.17
N GLU A 777 -83.19 -14.25 -37.33
CA GLU A 777 -83.13 -13.85 -35.91
C GLU A 777 -81.98 -12.85 -35.67
N GLU A 778 -82.12 -12.01 -34.64
CA GLU A 778 -81.09 -11.04 -34.26
C GLU A 778 -79.79 -11.76 -33.84
N LEU A 779 -78.68 -11.36 -34.45
CA LEU A 779 -77.37 -11.94 -34.16
C LEU A 779 -76.63 -11.14 -33.09
N SER A 780 -75.97 -11.84 -32.17
CA SER A 780 -75.13 -11.23 -31.15
C SER A 780 -73.65 -11.35 -31.52
N GLU A 781 -72.94 -10.23 -31.57
CA GLU A 781 -71.49 -10.20 -31.80
C GLU A 781 -70.68 -10.83 -30.64
N THR A 782 -71.29 -11.11 -29.49
CA THR A 782 -70.59 -11.69 -28.32
C THR A 782 -70.57 -13.22 -28.31
N ILE A 783 -71.31 -13.88 -29.20
CA ILE A 783 -71.41 -15.34 -29.25
C ILE A 783 -70.40 -15.89 -30.27
N ASP A 784 -69.55 -16.85 -29.85
CA ASP A 784 -68.73 -17.62 -30.79
C ASP A 784 -69.59 -18.68 -31.48
N TYR A 785 -70.13 -18.35 -32.65
CA TYR A 785 -70.91 -19.28 -33.47
C TYR A 785 -70.10 -20.46 -34.02
N THR A 786 -68.77 -20.46 -33.91
CA THR A 786 -67.91 -21.59 -34.30
C THR A 786 -67.70 -22.60 -33.16
N ALA A 787 -68.10 -22.26 -31.92
CA ALA A 787 -67.97 -23.15 -30.78
C ALA A 787 -68.92 -24.36 -30.89
N ARG A 788 -68.43 -25.54 -30.54
CA ARG A 788 -69.18 -26.81 -30.66
C ARG A 788 -70.49 -26.75 -29.86
N PHE A 789 -71.58 -27.22 -30.47
CA PHE A 789 -72.92 -27.26 -29.86
C PHE A 789 -73.53 -25.90 -29.51
N THR A 790 -72.90 -24.81 -29.95
CA THR A 790 -73.41 -23.45 -29.71
C THR A 790 -74.50 -23.14 -30.72
N ARG A 791 -75.61 -22.59 -30.24
CA ARG A 791 -76.74 -22.09 -31.04
C ARG A 791 -77.12 -20.71 -30.51
N GLY A 792 -77.61 -19.82 -31.37
CA GLY A 792 -78.27 -18.60 -30.89
C GLY A 792 -79.47 -18.98 -30.02
N ASP A 793 -79.61 -18.36 -28.84
CA ASP A 793 -80.46 -18.78 -27.71
C ASP A 793 -81.97 -18.98 -28.02
N SER A 794 -82.44 -18.60 -29.21
CA SER A 794 -83.84 -18.68 -29.68
C SER A 794 -84.19 -19.91 -30.55
N SER A 795 -83.21 -20.58 -31.17
CA SER A 795 -83.43 -21.65 -32.18
C SER A 795 -83.59 -23.08 -31.62
N ARG A 796 -84.37 -23.26 -30.54
CA ARG A 796 -84.45 -24.55 -29.81
C ARG A 796 -85.27 -25.66 -30.51
N THR A 797 -86.08 -25.35 -31.52
CA THR A 797 -87.06 -26.29 -32.10
C THR A 797 -86.62 -26.98 -33.41
N ASP A 798 -85.57 -26.50 -34.09
CA ASP A 798 -85.47 -26.68 -35.55
C ASP A 798 -84.30 -27.56 -36.03
N GLY A 799 -84.12 -28.76 -35.48
CA GLY A 799 -83.45 -29.79 -36.30
C GLY A 799 -81.91 -29.70 -36.52
N GLY A 800 -81.22 -28.59 -36.24
CA GLY A 800 -79.76 -28.47 -36.46
C GLY A 800 -78.89 -29.24 -35.47
N SER A 801 -77.66 -29.66 -35.83
CA SER A 801 -76.72 -30.32 -34.90
C SER A 801 -75.94 -29.33 -34.01
N GLY A 802 -75.73 -28.09 -34.50
CA GLY A 802 -74.85 -27.11 -33.85
C GLY A 802 -73.35 -27.43 -34.04
N LEU A 803 -73.03 -28.35 -34.95
CA LEU A 803 -71.64 -28.75 -35.26
C LEU A 803 -71.17 -28.25 -36.63
N GLY A 804 -72.07 -27.89 -37.55
CA GLY A 804 -71.74 -27.54 -38.94
C GLY A 804 -70.65 -26.47 -39.09
N LEU A 805 -70.72 -25.37 -38.32
CA LEU A 805 -69.71 -24.31 -38.36
C LEU A 805 -68.38 -24.74 -37.72
N SER A 806 -68.43 -25.56 -36.66
CA SER A 806 -67.22 -26.12 -36.05
C SER A 806 -66.52 -27.12 -36.98
N ILE A 807 -67.27 -27.91 -37.77
CA ILE A 807 -66.75 -28.79 -38.82
C ILE A 807 -66.12 -27.97 -39.92
N ALA A 808 -66.82 -26.92 -40.39
CA ALA A 808 -66.32 -26.03 -41.42
C ALA A 808 -64.97 -25.45 -41.03
N ARG A 809 -64.88 -24.89 -39.82
CA ARG A 809 -63.65 -24.39 -39.23
C ARG A 809 -62.56 -25.46 -39.14
N SER A 810 -62.85 -26.60 -38.51
CA SER A 810 -61.86 -27.66 -38.30
C SER A 810 -61.34 -28.26 -39.60
N PHE A 811 -62.16 -28.40 -40.65
CA PHE A 811 -61.70 -28.89 -41.95
C PHE A 811 -60.89 -27.87 -42.72
N THR A 812 -61.28 -26.60 -42.68
CA THR A 812 -60.49 -25.52 -43.27
C THR A 812 -59.13 -25.42 -42.59
N GLU A 813 -59.08 -25.40 -41.26
CA GLU A 813 -57.84 -25.34 -40.47
C GLU A 813 -56.97 -26.61 -40.68
N ALA A 814 -57.57 -27.80 -40.75
CA ALA A 814 -56.85 -29.04 -41.05
C ALA A 814 -56.25 -29.07 -42.46
N CYS A 815 -56.84 -28.34 -43.41
CA CYS A 815 -56.29 -28.11 -44.75
C CYS A 815 -55.31 -26.92 -44.80
N GLN A 816 -54.92 -26.35 -43.65
CA GLN A 816 -54.05 -25.17 -43.55
C GLN A 816 -54.67 -23.87 -44.11
N GLY A 817 -56.00 -23.83 -44.26
CA GLY A 817 -56.75 -22.63 -44.57
C GLY A 817 -57.19 -21.87 -43.32
N ASN A 818 -57.67 -20.65 -43.50
CA ASN A 818 -58.19 -19.80 -42.44
C ASN A 818 -59.72 -19.72 -42.53
N PHE A 819 -60.41 -19.91 -41.41
CA PHE A 819 -61.87 -19.81 -41.32
C PHE A 819 -62.26 -18.75 -40.30
N TYR A 820 -63.12 -17.82 -40.71
CA TYR A 820 -63.63 -16.79 -39.81
C TYR A 820 -65.06 -16.40 -40.17
N ILE A 821 -65.76 -15.80 -39.21
CA ILE A 821 -67.11 -15.29 -39.38
C ILE A 821 -67.07 -13.79 -39.15
N GLU A 822 -67.69 -13.03 -40.05
CA GLU A 822 -67.96 -11.61 -39.88
C GLU A 822 -69.46 -11.42 -39.65
N ILE A 823 -69.80 -10.72 -38.57
CA ILE A 823 -71.18 -10.35 -38.26
C ILE A 823 -71.27 -8.82 -38.34
N LYS A 824 -72.26 -8.33 -39.06
CA LYS A 824 -72.55 -6.89 -39.13
C LYS A 824 -74.06 -6.69 -39.00
N ALA A 825 -74.50 -6.40 -37.79
CA ALA A 825 -75.91 -6.52 -37.41
C ALA A 825 -76.43 -7.92 -37.78
N ASP A 826 -77.49 -8.02 -38.57
CA ASP A 826 -78.07 -9.31 -38.98
C ASP A 826 -77.40 -9.95 -40.20
N LEU A 827 -76.36 -9.31 -40.75
CA LEU A 827 -75.58 -9.89 -41.85
C LEU A 827 -74.56 -10.88 -41.28
N PHE A 828 -74.70 -12.14 -41.64
CA PHE A 828 -73.78 -13.23 -41.30
C PHE A 828 -72.95 -13.59 -42.53
N THR A 829 -71.63 -13.50 -42.40
CA THR A 829 -70.70 -13.86 -43.48
C THR A 829 -69.70 -14.89 -42.95
N ALA A 830 -69.74 -16.11 -43.49
CA ALA A 830 -68.72 -17.11 -43.24
C ALA A 830 -67.67 -17.07 -44.36
N CYS A 831 -66.40 -16.92 -43.98
CA CYS A 831 -65.26 -16.82 -44.89
C CYS A 831 -64.31 -18.02 -44.75
N VAL A 832 -63.91 -18.56 -45.89
CA VAL A 832 -62.93 -19.63 -46.04
C VAL A 832 -61.81 -19.11 -46.93
N GLU A 833 -60.62 -18.95 -46.37
CA GLU A 833 -59.48 -18.30 -47.01
C GLU A 833 -58.31 -19.27 -47.17
N PHE A 834 -57.74 -19.31 -48.37
CA PHE A 834 -56.56 -20.11 -48.70
C PHE A 834 -55.56 -19.28 -49.49
N LYS A 835 -54.28 -19.65 -49.41
CA LYS A 835 -53.26 -19.11 -50.31
C LYS A 835 -53.47 -19.68 -51.71
N GLU A 836 -53.45 -18.82 -52.72
CA GLU A 836 -53.48 -19.25 -54.12
C GLU A 836 -52.16 -19.96 -54.46
N THR A 837 -52.26 -21.06 -55.20
CA THR A 837 -51.09 -21.83 -55.63
C THR A 837 -50.37 -21.11 -56.78
N ASP A 838 -49.05 -20.92 -56.64
CA ASP A 838 -48.18 -20.20 -57.60
C ASP A 838 -48.09 -20.92 -58.97
N GLU A 839 -47.86 -20.17 -60.06
CA GLU A 839 -47.92 -20.64 -61.46
C GLU A 839 -46.97 -21.81 -61.81
N GLU A 840 -45.87 -22.04 -61.08
CA GLU A 840 -44.94 -23.16 -61.35
C GLU A 840 -45.52 -24.55 -61.04
N GLU A 841 -46.54 -24.66 -60.17
CA GLU A 841 -47.26 -25.93 -59.93
C GLU A 841 -48.44 -26.15 -60.91
N LYS A 842 -48.80 -25.14 -61.72
CA LYS A 842 -49.87 -25.27 -62.74
C LYS A 842 -49.44 -26.07 -63.98
N GLU A 843 -48.13 -26.17 -64.25
CA GLU A 843 -47.55 -26.85 -65.44
C GLU A 843 -47.33 -28.37 -65.27
N ILE A 844 -47.61 -28.96 -64.09
CA ILE A 844 -47.48 -30.42 -63.84
C ILE A 844 -48.84 -31.16 -64.00
N LEU A 845 -49.90 -30.45 -64.34
CA LEU A 845 -51.22 -30.97 -64.73
C LEU A 845 -51.33 -31.10 -66.26
#